data_AF-A0AAJ0DK14-F1
#
_entry.id   AF-A0AAJ0DK14-F1
#
_cell.length_a   1.000
_cell.length_b   1.000
_cell.length_c   1.000
_cell.angle_alpha   90.00
_cell.angle_beta   90.00
_cell.angle_gamma   90.00
#
_symmetry.space_group_name_H-M   'P 1'
#
loop_
_entity.id
_entity.type
_entity.pdbx_description
1 polymer ?
#
loop_
_entity_poly.entity_id
_entity_poly.type
_entity_poly.pdbx_seq_one_letter_code
_entity_poly.pdbx_strand_id
1 'polypeptide(L)'
;MFIPETFAAYRDADILMARTVLKMQYADGPSTGDHKLLADDPHLQITRAKTAGRITLLSATKANVTSHYGTLRVEIATEERVCVPSGLKYRYFDSTAQKFVATLEDTDTVARSLMYRLPKRAEALQKYLFRPHQSPDGVPTNNVIASPPQCPSHMTLEEYIRLCSMPMGHCIEWPNMLLETEVPSIDFKKEETALFFMQCSHQAGPPGRGTHRSAHQFLEGVKNGRALISSLNTAFARVKENWQSAQAVSIFAAVACRLLSLTGHADIENQCLQFLQALRTTTFCWAKMLRDKAQHANTDTDRAEFRAKSVELALICTLCADVDERFLSDILAQPESGSVFIQCCIIVQEGKRPYSAVNEPYLALLKHRFDKLLFRSFSLLRLSRSGIENAIKGSWSAYKPGDGWKPSAGGGGHWIHTRTVIDGHDGPLAVHLDLLSGELLVNGRTLGRPRDEVEKQSLWQTLFRDTAIEVMPTTVPGMEASIKQLHQGFDVHFGLQDFGSSTELIVKASSHGTVYQLLPPRLFSGRLPEAFVQRHVHWYNVTDNVVEFRSINHPWDDPSWTLRRVSQSAWRLGNNGKFLVGMASLTANKMAEILQPLVDPQHIHCILQQSGHLEVEVPSIRLNFFLERGQPHLRSRDFRGMSVDQMQSLDTLVGLENKLLLRRGTSTERAVLIPEGNVNYELGPGHTRVHIAKSSITKVHYLSVDCRLGRLVDDTGSLQTKLHLVLLHALTASSLPDPLLGKTGTEQALAMLKQASVRSFAQLSEDNTAILRRIASLSPGRSYYPTHFREVQQIAWDDCLSFFSQHNDFVTCVRAIFDQAERSRVLYQGSVCNLPDLKAVERHLRERDAIRSSIFRVSGFGAESHSRKHDVSHEARDRNQSSLMGSQARILSGLVGNGKGARQYVCPTPAELWERVSRSKKVYGPNSAAAHSQIQPVTQQSAVLVNEGFDVAHILSLHRVLSEIDRGGVTGSVSNQQLMMWYHILLSCSKWV
;
A
#
# COMPACT_ATOMS: atom_id res chain seq x y z
N MET A 1 47.14 -22.51 61.67
CA MET A 1 46.87 -21.20 62.30
C MET A 1 45.35 -21.03 62.35
N PHE A 2 44.74 -21.02 63.53
CA PHE A 2 43.28 -20.93 63.69
C PHE A 2 42.87 -19.45 63.76
N ILE A 3 42.15 -18.94 62.75
CA ILE A 3 41.45 -17.65 62.85
C ILE A 3 40.08 -17.92 63.50
N PRO A 4 39.69 -17.19 64.55
CA PRO A 4 38.35 -17.30 65.12
C PRO A 4 37.25 -17.03 64.08
N GLU A 5 36.20 -17.84 64.05
CA GLU A 5 35.14 -17.75 63.04
C GLU A 5 34.47 -16.37 62.99
N THR A 6 34.24 -15.75 64.14
CA THR A 6 33.66 -14.41 64.26
C THR A 6 34.52 -13.34 63.58
N PHE A 7 35.85 -13.45 63.72
CA PHE A 7 36.79 -12.53 63.08
C PHE A 7 36.86 -12.75 61.57
N ALA A 8 36.82 -14.02 61.12
CA ALA A 8 36.77 -14.33 59.70
C ALA A 8 35.48 -13.79 59.05
N ALA A 9 34.33 -13.97 59.69
CA ALA A 9 33.04 -13.46 59.23
C ALA A 9 33.01 -11.92 59.19
N TYR A 10 33.51 -11.26 60.24
CA TYR A 10 33.61 -9.79 60.29
C TYR A 10 34.48 -9.24 59.14
N ARG A 11 35.69 -9.78 58.98
CA ARG A 11 36.61 -9.38 57.89
C ARG A 11 35.99 -9.58 56.51
N ASP A 12 35.36 -10.73 56.28
CA ASP A 12 34.76 -11.04 54.98
C ASP A 12 33.53 -10.16 54.70
N ALA A 13 32.74 -9.84 55.74
CA ALA A 13 31.62 -8.89 55.65
C ALA A 13 32.10 -7.46 55.37
N ASP A 14 33.18 -7.00 55.98
CA ASP A 14 33.76 -5.68 55.73
C ASP A 14 34.23 -5.54 54.28
N ILE A 15 34.94 -6.55 53.76
CA ILE A 15 35.38 -6.57 52.37
C ILE A 15 34.19 -6.67 51.41
N LEU A 16 33.13 -7.40 51.78
CA LEU A 16 31.88 -7.44 51.03
C LEU A 16 31.20 -6.08 50.99
N MET A 17 31.11 -5.38 52.13
CA MET A 17 30.54 -4.05 52.20
C MET A 17 31.36 -3.06 51.35
N ALA A 18 32.67 -3.00 51.53
CA ALA A 18 33.52 -2.07 50.80
C ALA A 18 33.54 -2.32 49.29
N ARG A 19 33.67 -3.58 48.85
CA ARG A 19 33.87 -3.90 47.43
C ARG A 19 32.58 -4.20 46.67
N THR A 20 31.66 -4.91 47.30
CA THR A 20 30.43 -5.36 46.62
C THR A 20 29.34 -4.29 46.71
N VAL A 21 29.15 -3.70 47.89
CA VAL A 21 28.12 -2.68 48.13
C VAL A 21 28.64 -1.29 47.76
N LEU A 22 29.76 -0.86 48.33
CA LEU A 22 30.34 0.47 48.11
C LEU A 22 31.19 0.56 46.82
N LYS A 23 31.39 -0.56 46.11
CA LYS A 23 32.12 -0.62 44.82
C LYS A 23 33.57 -0.07 44.87
N MET A 24 34.23 -0.12 46.02
CA MET A 24 35.64 0.23 46.14
C MET A 24 36.54 -0.79 45.44
N GLN A 25 37.70 -0.36 44.98
CA GLN A 25 38.69 -1.20 44.31
C GLN A 25 40.00 -1.23 45.10
N TYR A 26 40.76 -2.31 44.96
CA TYR A 26 42.13 -2.34 45.49
C TYR A 26 43.03 -1.47 44.60
N ALA A 27 43.88 -0.65 45.23
CA ALA A 27 44.97 0.04 44.56
C ALA A 27 45.79 -0.95 43.71
N ASP A 28 46.24 -0.52 42.54
CA ASP A 28 46.91 -1.40 41.59
C ASP A 28 48.14 -2.09 42.20
N GLY A 29 48.17 -3.41 42.05
CA GLY A 29 49.20 -4.28 42.59
C GLY A 29 49.68 -5.29 41.54
N PRO A 30 50.79 -6.00 41.81
CA PRO A 30 51.39 -6.92 40.85
C PRO A 30 50.40 -8.00 40.39
N SER A 31 50.41 -8.30 39.09
CA SER A 31 49.56 -9.30 38.44
C SER A 31 49.78 -10.68 39.05
N THR A 32 48.70 -11.48 39.08
CA THR A 32 48.76 -12.87 39.55
C THR A 32 49.47 -13.75 38.51
N GLY A 33 50.74 -14.08 38.75
CA GLY A 33 51.44 -15.18 38.07
C GLY A 33 51.08 -16.56 38.66
N ASP A 34 51.93 -17.57 38.41
CA ASP A 34 51.80 -18.92 38.98
C ASP A 34 51.90 -18.89 40.51
N HIS A 35 50.75 -18.80 41.19
CA HIS A 35 50.66 -18.63 42.63
C HIS A 35 49.96 -19.82 43.28
N LYS A 36 50.42 -20.20 44.48
CA LYS A 36 49.81 -21.28 45.28
C LYS A 36 49.07 -20.70 46.48
N LEU A 37 47.85 -21.17 46.71
CA LEU A 37 47.12 -20.91 47.94
C LEU A 37 47.81 -21.63 49.10
N LEU A 38 47.71 -21.07 50.29
CA LEU A 38 48.17 -21.73 51.52
C LEU A 38 47.53 -23.11 51.71
N ALA A 39 46.28 -23.27 51.26
CA ALA A 39 45.55 -24.54 51.30
C ALA A 39 46.20 -25.65 50.46
N ASP A 40 46.95 -25.28 49.42
CA ASP A 40 47.58 -26.19 48.46
C ASP A 40 49.08 -26.40 48.76
N ASP A 41 49.59 -25.87 49.88
CA ASP A 41 50.97 -26.10 50.31
C ASP A 41 51.12 -27.50 50.94
N PRO A 42 51.89 -28.41 50.30
CA PRO A 42 52.09 -29.76 50.82
C PRO A 42 52.82 -29.80 52.18
N HIS A 43 53.56 -28.74 52.54
CA HIS A 43 54.31 -28.65 53.80
C HIS A 43 53.44 -28.30 55.01
N LEU A 44 52.22 -27.78 54.79
CA LEU A 44 51.35 -27.25 55.85
C LEU A 44 50.04 -28.06 56.03
N GLN A 45 49.95 -29.22 55.39
CA GLN A 45 48.76 -30.09 55.37
C GLN A 45 48.28 -30.53 56.77
N ILE A 46 49.16 -30.54 57.78
CA ILE A 46 48.87 -31.01 59.15
C ILE A 46 48.05 -29.99 59.97
N THR A 47 47.98 -28.71 59.57
CA THR A 47 47.30 -27.64 60.35
C THR A 47 46.00 -27.13 59.73
N ARG A 48 45.25 -28.00 59.04
CA ARG A 48 43.99 -27.68 58.35
C ARG A 48 42.92 -27.05 59.27
N ALA A 49 42.87 -25.73 59.30
CA ALA A 49 41.63 -25.01 59.52
C ALA A 49 40.97 -24.82 58.14
N LYS A 50 39.91 -25.60 57.86
CA LYS A 50 39.04 -25.39 56.68
C LYS A 50 38.17 -24.15 56.91
N THR A 51 38.75 -22.95 56.87
CA THR A 51 37.93 -21.73 56.79
C THR A 51 37.87 -21.29 55.33
N ALA A 52 36.82 -21.74 54.66
CA ALA A 52 36.41 -21.28 53.33
C ALA A 52 35.84 -19.85 53.45
N GLY A 53 36.73 -18.87 53.55
CA GLY A 53 36.39 -17.44 53.57
C GLY A 53 36.83 -16.75 52.28
N ARG A 54 36.24 -15.59 51.98
CA ARG A 54 36.57 -14.76 50.82
C ARG A 54 38.04 -14.36 50.81
N ILE A 55 38.58 -13.96 51.96
CA ILE A 55 40.00 -13.62 52.12
C ILE A 55 40.81 -14.84 52.58
N THR A 56 41.81 -15.17 51.77
CA THR A 56 42.72 -16.31 51.96
C THR A 56 44.17 -15.84 52.01
N LEU A 57 45.13 -16.77 52.14
CA LEU A 57 46.56 -16.48 52.03
C LEU A 57 47.11 -17.13 50.76
N LEU A 58 47.79 -16.32 49.93
CA LEU A 58 48.41 -16.75 48.67
C LEU A 58 49.88 -16.33 48.69
N SER A 59 50.79 -17.20 48.23
CA SER A 59 52.20 -16.84 48.04
C SER A 59 52.46 -16.37 46.61
N ALA A 60 53.10 -15.21 46.46
CA ALA A 60 53.50 -14.69 45.16
C ALA A 60 54.73 -15.43 44.57
N THR A 61 55.47 -16.16 45.39
CA THR A 61 56.66 -16.95 45.02
C THR A 61 56.33 -18.44 44.96
N LYS A 62 56.99 -19.18 44.05
CA LYS A 62 56.83 -20.64 43.90
C LYS A 62 57.45 -21.38 45.09
N ALA A 63 56.82 -22.48 45.50
CA ALA A 63 57.39 -23.38 46.52
C ALA A 63 58.63 -24.09 45.98
N ASN A 64 59.62 -24.34 46.84
CA ASN A 64 60.89 -24.98 46.45
C ASN A 64 60.65 -26.37 45.80
N VAL A 65 59.65 -27.12 46.28
CA VAL A 65 59.20 -28.42 45.71
C VAL A 65 58.74 -28.39 44.26
N THR A 66 58.35 -27.21 43.76
CA THR A 66 57.90 -27.00 42.36
C THR A 66 58.85 -26.13 41.55
N SER A 67 60.01 -25.82 42.13
CA SER A 67 61.09 -25.09 41.48
C SER A 67 62.23 -26.05 41.11
N HIS A 68 63.33 -25.55 40.56
CA HIS A 68 64.53 -26.36 40.28
C HIS A 68 65.14 -27.02 41.53
N TYR A 69 64.75 -26.60 42.75
CA TYR A 69 65.11 -27.25 44.01
C TYR A 69 64.31 -28.53 44.32
N GLY A 70 63.26 -28.85 43.56
CA GLY A 70 62.39 -30.01 43.83
C GLY A 70 63.03 -31.36 43.53
N THR A 71 64.12 -31.39 42.75
CA THR A 71 64.86 -32.61 42.38
C THR A 71 66.36 -32.38 42.49
N LEU A 72 67.03 -33.15 43.34
CA LEU A 72 68.49 -33.09 43.52
C LEU A 72 69.11 -34.46 43.23
N ARG A 73 70.25 -34.49 42.53
CA ARG A 73 70.99 -35.74 42.29
C ARG A 73 71.66 -36.17 43.59
N VAL A 74 71.49 -37.45 43.95
CA VAL A 74 72.03 -38.04 45.20
C VAL A 74 73.54 -37.80 45.32
N GLU A 75 74.24 -37.79 44.19
CA GLU A 75 75.68 -37.55 44.02
C GLU A 75 76.20 -36.25 44.67
N ILE A 76 75.35 -35.21 44.71
CA ILE A 76 75.70 -33.84 45.13
C ILE A 76 74.82 -33.33 46.27
N ALA A 77 74.10 -34.24 46.92
CA ALA A 77 73.16 -33.94 47.99
C ALA A 77 73.89 -33.73 49.31
N THR A 78 73.86 -32.48 49.82
CA THR A 78 74.26 -32.13 51.19
C THR A 78 73.03 -31.64 51.96
N GLU A 79 73.06 -31.73 53.29
CA GLU A 79 71.96 -31.28 54.15
C GLU A 79 71.54 -29.84 53.82
N GLU A 80 72.51 -28.94 53.66
CA GLU A 80 72.29 -27.53 53.30
C GLU A 80 71.61 -27.33 51.93
N ARG A 81 71.79 -28.28 51.00
CA ARG A 81 71.19 -28.23 49.64
C ARG A 81 69.83 -28.89 49.55
N VAL A 82 69.51 -29.77 50.50
CA VAL A 82 68.20 -30.43 50.63
C VAL A 82 67.26 -29.59 51.49
N CYS A 83 67.76 -29.04 52.60
CA CYS A 83 67.01 -28.25 53.57
C CYS A 83 67.15 -26.73 53.30
N VAL A 84 66.75 -26.29 52.10
CA VAL A 84 66.80 -24.87 51.73
C VAL A 84 65.70 -24.05 52.43
N PRO A 85 65.98 -22.78 52.83
CA PRO A 85 64.95 -21.89 53.37
C PRO A 85 63.77 -21.74 52.42
N SER A 86 62.54 -21.73 52.95
CA SER A 86 61.34 -21.53 52.13
C SER A 86 61.33 -20.13 51.50
N GLY A 87 61.21 -20.08 50.18
CA GLY A 87 61.03 -18.83 49.44
C GLY A 87 59.60 -18.28 49.45
N LEU A 88 58.64 -19.00 50.05
CA LEU A 88 57.21 -18.64 50.05
C LEU A 88 56.94 -17.36 50.86
N LYS A 89 56.20 -16.43 50.27
CA LYS A 89 55.80 -15.16 50.90
C LYS A 89 54.29 -14.99 50.85
N TYR A 90 53.60 -15.49 51.87
CA TYR A 90 52.15 -15.42 51.99
C TYR A 90 51.66 -13.99 52.23
N ARG A 91 50.66 -13.58 51.46
CA ARG A 91 49.93 -12.32 51.62
C ARG A 91 48.43 -12.59 51.58
N TYR A 92 47.65 -11.70 52.20
CA TYR A 92 46.18 -11.76 52.10
C TYR A 92 45.72 -11.61 50.65
N PHE A 93 44.81 -12.48 50.24
CA PHE A 93 44.33 -12.58 48.87
C PHE A 93 42.80 -12.69 48.85
N ASP A 94 42.15 -11.81 48.08
CA ASP A 94 40.70 -11.85 47.87
C ASP A 94 40.39 -12.82 46.72
N SER A 95 39.90 -14.00 47.08
CA SER A 95 39.57 -15.06 46.12
C SER A 95 38.42 -14.69 45.18
N THR A 96 37.50 -13.81 45.58
CA THR A 96 36.39 -13.39 44.71
C THR A 96 36.87 -12.45 43.60
N ALA A 97 37.88 -11.63 43.90
CA ALA A 97 38.38 -10.65 42.95
C ALA A 97 39.72 -10.99 42.30
N GLN A 98 40.32 -12.10 42.72
CA GLN A 98 41.60 -12.58 42.20
C GLN A 98 42.72 -11.52 42.30
N LYS A 99 42.75 -10.77 43.42
CA LYS A 99 43.76 -9.74 43.70
C LYS A 99 44.25 -9.87 45.13
N PHE A 100 45.51 -9.51 45.36
CA PHE A 100 46.03 -9.33 46.72
C PHE A 100 45.29 -8.19 47.41
N VAL A 101 45.03 -8.36 48.71
CA VAL A 101 44.42 -7.32 49.53
C VAL A 101 45.39 -6.15 49.62
N ALA A 102 44.94 -4.98 49.19
CA ALA A 102 45.67 -3.72 49.24
C ALA A 102 44.75 -2.62 49.81
N THR A 103 45.25 -1.39 49.83
CA THR A 103 44.44 -0.21 50.18
C THR A 103 43.22 -0.13 49.26
N LEU A 104 42.06 0.13 49.84
CA LEU A 104 40.82 0.30 49.10
C LEU A 104 40.66 1.76 48.68
N GLU A 105 40.44 1.98 47.40
CA GLU A 105 40.21 3.28 46.77
C GLU A 105 38.74 3.39 46.34
N ASP A 106 38.18 4.59 46.56
CA ASP A 106 36.83 4.93 46.09
C ASP A 106 36.85 5.09 44.56
N THR A 107 35.81 4.57 43.90
CA THR A 107 35.70 4.59 42.43
C THR A 107 34.61 5.53 41.93
N ASP A 108 33.95 6.27 42.83
CA ASP A 108 32.74 7.05 42.56
C ASP A 108 31.56 6.24 41.98
N THR A 109 31.70 4.92 41.79
CA THR A 109 30.73 4.10 41.06
C THR A 109 29.35 4.17 41.71
N VAL A 110 29.29 4.13 43.04
CA VAL A 110 28.04 4.26 43.80
C VAL A 110 27.45 5.66 43.63
N ALA A 111 28.25 6.71 43.80
CA ALA A 111 27.79 8.08 43.63
C ALA A 111 27.22 8.31 42.21
N ARG A 112 27.87 7.76 41.18
CA ARG A 112 27.39 7.81 39.79
C ARG A 112 26.12 6.99 39.57
N SER A 113 25.93 5.89 40.30
CA SER A 113 24.71 5.06 40.21
C SER A 113 23.49 5.68 40.90
N LEU A 114 23.72 6.56 41.88
CA LEU A 114 22.69 7.29 42.64
C LEU A 114 22.37 8.67 42.04
N MET A 115 22.95 8.99 40.88
CA MET A 115 22.72 10.22 40.15
C MET A 115 21.76 9.97 38.99
N TYR A 116 20.75 10.83 38.85
CA TYR A 116 19.87 10.78 37.68
C TYR A 116 20.63 11.05 36.37
N ARG A 117 20.32 10.26 35.34
CA ARG A 117 20.90 10.43 33.99
C ARG A 117 20.07 11.43 33.20
N LEU A 118 20.73 12.48 32.72
CA LEU A 118 20.12 13.47 31.86
C LEU A 118 19.92 12.93 30.43
N PRO A 119 18.93 13.44 29.69
CA PRO A 119 18.80 13.11 28.27
C PRO A 119 20.03 13.55 27.49
N LYS A 120 20.31 12.89 26.34
CA LYS A 120 21.50 13.17 25.51
C LYS A 120 21.65 14.66 25.16
N ARG A 121 20.54 15.37 24.91
CA ARG A 121 20.55 16.82 24.62
C ARG A 121 21.11 17.69 25.75
N ALA A 122 21.13 17.19 26.97
CA ALA A 122 21.59 17.88 28.18
C ALA A 122 22.78 17.16 28.85
N GLU A 123 23.46 16.25 28.14
CA GLU A 123 24.58 15.46 28.67
C GLU A 123 25.72 16.31 29.22
N ALA A 124 25.99 17.47 28.61
CA ALA A 124 26.98 18.44 29.07
C ALA A 124 26.72 18.94 30.51
N LEU A 125 25.46 18.92 30.95
CA LEU A 125 25.06 19.39 32.29
C LEU A 125 25.27 18.34 33.39
N GLN A 126 25.53 17.08 33.02
CA GLN A 126 25.58 15.94 33.95
C GLN A 126 26.63 16.13 35.07
N LYS A 127 27.74 16.80 34.75
CA LYS A 127 28.81 17.09 35.72
C LYS A 127 28.38 18.02 36.86
N TYR A 128 27.35 18.85 36.67
CA TYR A 128 26.83 19.74 37.72
C TYR A 128 25.93 19.00 38.71
N LEU A 129 25.31 17.89 38.31
CA LEU A 129 24.57 16.99 39.20
C LEU A 129 25.49 16.07 40.02
N PHE A 130 26.71 15.83 39.53
CA PHE A 130 27.63 14.89 40.16
C PHE A 130 28.26 15.50 41.43
N ARG A 131 27.75 15.07 42.59
CA ARG A 131 28.17 15.56 43.91
C ARG A 131 28.49 14.39 44.83
N PRO A 132 29.71 13.83 44.77
CA PRO A 132 30.13 12.73 45.62
C PRO A 132 30.37 13.21 47.05
N HIS A 133 30.56 12.29 48.00
CA HIS A 133 30.68 12.63 49.42
C HIS A 133 31.92 13.48 49.75
N GLN A 134 32.98 13.37 48.95
CA GLN A 134 34.20 14.19 49.08
C GLN A 134 33.99 15.64 48.65
N SER A 135 32.96 15.91 47.83
CA SER A 135 32.67 17.24 47.30
C SER A 135 31.16 17.52 47.36
N PRO A 136 30.58 17.62 48.57
CA PRO A 136 29.13 17.71 48.76
C PRO A 136 28.52 18.99 48.17
N ASP A 137 29.31 20.07 48.04
CA ASP A 137 28.87 21.36 47.51
C ASP A 137 28.83 21.45 45.98
N GLY A 138 29.35 20.43 45.28
CA GLY A 138 29.39 20.42 43.81
C GLY A 138 30.40 21.39 43.18
N VAL A 139 30.16 21.74 41.91
CA VAL A 139 31.10 22.49 41.05
C VAL A 139 30.93 24.01 41.20
N PRO A 140 31.89 24.77 41.75
CA PRO A 140 31.74 26.20 42.08
C PRO A 140 31.04 27.07 41.02
N THR A 141 30.19 28.02 41.44
CA THR A 141 29.39 28.88 40.55
C THR A 141 30.22 29.63 39.50
N ASN A 142 31.45 30.03 39.84
CA ASN A 142 32.37 30.67 38.89
C ASN A 142 32.67 29.78 37.69
N ASN A 143 32.70 28.46 37.86
CA ASN A 143 32.91 27.51 36.77
C ASN A 143 31.68 27.41 35.86
N VAL A 144 30.47 27.54 36.41
CA VAL A 144 29.24 27.63 35.61
C VAL A 144 29.28 28.89 34.76
N ILE A 145 29.54 30.04 35.37
CA ILE A 145 29.58 31.36 34.71
C ILE A 145 30.71 31.44 33.66
N ALA A 146 31.84 30.78 33.90
CA ALA A 146 32.97 30.72 32.97
C ALA A 146 32.83 29.69 31.84
N SER A 147 31.72 28.93 31.80
CA SER A 147 31.46 27.90 30.78
C SER A 147 30.34 28.20 29.75
N PRO A 148 30.10 29.46 29.28
CA PRO A 148 29.06 29.72 28.28
C PRO A 148 29.12 28.85 27.01
N PRO A 149 30.30 28.46 26.47
CA PRO A 149 30.37 27.57 25.30
C PRO A 149 29.73 26.19 25.49
N GLN A 150 29.45 25.79 26.73
CA GLN A 150 28.87 24.49 27.08
C GLN A 150 27.36 24.56 27.31
N CYS A 151 26.75 25.74 27.15
CA CYS A 151 25.31 25.94 27.20
C CYS A 151 24.63 25.22 26.01
N PRO A 152 23.67 24.31 26.25
CA PRO A 152 22.90 23.68 25.17
C PRO A 152 22.13 24.70 24.33
N SER A 153 21.96 24.42 23.04
CA SER A 153 21.34 25.36 22.09
C SER A 153 19.85 25.61 22.34
N HIS A 154 19.16 24.73 23.08
CA HIS A 154 17.73 24.85 23.41
C HIS A 154 17.48 25.56 24.76
N MET A 155 18.50 26.16 25.36
CA MET A 155 18.48 26.78 26.68
C MET A 155 19.06 28.19 26.61
N THR A 156 18.46 29.14 27.33
CA THR A 156 19.04 30.50 27.43
C THR A 156 20.26 30.48 28.36
N LEU A 157 21.18 31.43 28.21
CA LEU A 157 22.34 31.52 29.10
C LEU A 157 21.92 31.73 30.56
N GLU A 158 20.87 32.52 30.80
CA GLU A 158 20.31 32.71 32.14
C GLU A 158 19.77 31.40 32.71
N GLU A 159 18.95 30.68 31.94
CA GLU A 159 18.40 29.38 32.34
C GLU A 159 19.52 28.37 32.65
N TYR A 160 20.57 28.33 31.83
CA TYR A 160 21.74 27.49 32.04
C TYR A 160 22.46 27.80 33.35
N ILE A 161 22.73 29.08 33.61
CA ILE A 161 23.43 29.51 34.83
C ILE A 161 22.58 29.14 36.06
N ARG A 162 21.28 29.41 36.03
CA ARG A 162 20.37 29.15 37.16
C ARG A 162 20.21 27.65 37.42
N LEU A 163 19.95 26.85 36.39
CA LEU A 163 19.78 25.40 36.52
C LEU A 163 21.06 24.74 37.05
N CYS A 164 22.23 25.07 36.48
CA CYS A 164 23.50 24.47 36.90
C CYS A 164 23.98 24.96 38.27
N SER A 165 23.52 26.13 38.72
CA SER A 165 23.82 26.66 40.05
C SER A 165 22.87 26.13 41.13
N MET A 166 21.75 25.51 40.78
CA MET A 166 20.78 25.01 41.75
C MET A 166 21.36 23.98 42.74
N PRO A 167 22.16 22.97 42.31
CA PRO A 167 22.77 21.99 43.22
C PRO A 167 23.96 22.56 44.02
N MET A 168 24.29 23.84 43.87
CA MET A 168 25.47 24.44 44.48
C MET A 168 25.26 24.79 45.93
N GLY A 169 26.18 24.32 46.78
CA GLY A 169 26.14 24.54 48.22
C GLY A 169 25.06 23.69 48.87
N HIS A 170 25.45 22.61 49.54
CA HIS A 170 24.49 21.60 49.98
C HIS A 170 23.46 22.13 50.99
N CYS A 171 23.82 23.15 51.77
CA CYS A 171 22.91 23.80 52.73
C CYS A 171 21.94 24.82 52.10
N ILE A 172 22.15 25.23 50.84
CA ILE A 172 21.35 26.27 50.16
C ILE A 172 20.55 25.74 48.97
N GLU A 173 20.55 24.43 48.72
CA GLU A 173 19.78 23.80 47.64
C GLU A 173 18.28 24.08 47.74
N TRP A 174 17.69 23.94 48.94
CA TRP A 174 16.27 24.24 49.15
C TRP A 174 15.92 25.72 48.97
N PRO A 175 16.70 26.68 49.52
CA PRO A 175 16.58 28.08 49.16
C PRO A 175 16.66 28.35 47.66
N ASN A 176 17.59 27.71 46.94
CA ASN A 176 17.71 27.86 45.49
C ASN A 176 16.45 27.35 44.77
N MET A 177 15.95 26.16 45.15
CA MET A 177 14.70 25.62 44.62
C MET A 177 13.50 26.54 44.91
N LEU A 178 13.41 27.10 46.12
CA LEU A 178 12.37 28.05 46.52
C LEU A 178 12.40 29.32 45.66
N LEU A 179 13.61 29.87 45.43
CA LEU A 179 13.80 31.07 44.61
C LEU A 179 13.29 30.83 43.18
N GLU A 180 13.65 29.70 42.57
CA GLU A 180 13.22 29.36 41.22
C GLU A 180 11.72 29.05 41.14
N THR A 181 11.08 28.56 42.23
CA THR A 181 9.62 28.40 42.24
C THR A 181 8.88 29.73 42.38
N GLU A 182 9.43 30.72 43.09
CA GLU A 182 8.82 32.06 43.18
C GLU A 182 9.01 32.87 41.89
N VAL A 183 10.27 33.04 41.48
CA VAL A 183 10.68 33.84 40.32
C VAL A 183 11.39 32.91 39.33
N PRO A 184 10.63 32.26 38.43
CA PRO A 184 11.19 31.24 37.55
C PRO A 184 12.07 31.87 36.46
N SER A 185 13.39 31.66 36.58
CA SER A 185 14.35 31.90 35.48
C SER A 185 14.65 30.62 34.69
N ILE A 186 14.14 29.47 35.15
CA ILE A 186 14.26 28.16 34.52
C ILE A 186 12.94 27.67 33.91
N ASP A 187 13.02 26.88 32.84
CA ASP A 187 11.84 26.28 32.23
C ASP A 187 11.46 24.96 32.93
N PHE A 188 10.37 25.01 33.71
CA PHE A 188 9.81 23.85 34.40
C PHE A 188 9.18 22.81 33.46
N LYS A 189 9.02 23.10 32.16
CA LYS A 189 8.47 22.16 31.17
C LYS A 189 9.49 21.16 30.65
N LYS A 190 10.77 21.32 30.98
CA LYS A 190 11.87 20.47 30.51
C LYS A 190 12.11 19.28 31.46
N GLU A 191 12.43 18.12 30.88
CA GLU A 191 12.72 16.90 31.66
C GLU A 191 14.02 17.02 32.47
N GLU A 192 15.05 17.69 31.93
CA GLU A 192 16.29 17.96 32.65
C GLU A 192 16.05 18.79 33.91
N THR A 193 15.18 19.81 33.85
CA THR A 193 14.78 20.59 35.02
C THR A 193 14.17 19.70 36.09
N ALA A 194 13.28 18.78 35.70
CA ALA A 194 12.66 17.85 36.65
C ALA A 194 13.69 16.94 37.33
N LEU A 195 14.67 16.44 36.58
CA LEU A 195 15.75 15.60 37.12
C LEU A 195 16.67 16.38 38.08
N PHE A 196 16.95 17.67 37.83
CA PHE A 196 17.70 18.52 38.76
C PHE A 196 16.96 18.70 40.10
N PHE A 197 15.68 19.07 40.08
CA PHE A 197 14.87 19.19 41.31
C PHE A 197 14.80 17.87 42.08
N MET A 198 14.58 16.75 41.38
CA MET A 198 14.56 15.43 42.01
C MET A 198 15.92 15.07 42.61
N GLN A 199 17.04 15.36 41.93
CA GLN A 199 18.38 15.10 42.48
C GLN A 199 18.62 15.91 43.75
N CYS A 200 18.38 17.22 43.72
CA CYS A 200 18.61 18.11 44.87
C CYS A 200 17.73 17.74 46.07
N SER A 201 16.43 17.50 45.83
CA SER A 201 15.48 17.15 46.89
C SER A 201 15.78 15.81 47.60
N HIS A 202 16.39 14.84 46.90
CA HIS A 202 16.72 13.54 47.45
C HIS A 202 18.14 13.43 48.03
N GLN A 203 19.05 14.36 47.69
CA GLN A 203 20.42 14.31 48.15
C GLN A 203 20.56 14.89 49.57
N ALA A 204 20.85 14.01 50.53
CA ALA A 204 20.79 14.37 51.94
C ALA A 204 22.07 15.06 52.48
N GLY A 205 23.20 14.98 51.78
CA GLY A 205 24.45 15.64 52.18
C GLY A 205 25.15 15.03 53.41
N PRO A 206 26.19 15.69 53.95
CA PRO A 206 26.93 15.21 55.13
C PRO A 206 26.09 15.22 56.42
N PRO A 207 26.57 14.60 57.51
CA PRO A 207 25.88 14.64 58.80
C PRO A 207 25.63 16.08 59.28
N GLY A 208 24.38 16.37 59.67
CA GLY A 208 23.97 17.65 60.23
C GLY A 208 23.91 17.63 61.76
N ARG A 209 23.34 18.69 62.36
CA ARG A 209 23.12 18.77 63.82
C ARG A 209 21.90 17.97 64.31
N GLY A 210 20.99 17.60 63.41
CA GLY A 210 19.74 16.90 63.72
C GLY A 210 19.62 15.53 63.04
N THR A 211 18.43 14.94 63.13
CA THR A 211 18.05 13.73 62.37
C THR A 211 18.02 13.99 60.87
N HIS A 212 17.75 15.24 60.48
CA HIS A 212 17.90 15.71 59.12
C HIS A 212 19.40 15.98 58.86
N ARG A 213 19.91 15.36 57.79
CA ARG A 213 21.27 15.61 57.31
C ARG A 213 21.38 17.07 56.84
N SER A 214 22.60 17.61 56.74
CA SER A 214 22.82 19.06 56.62
C SER A 214 22.10 19.70 55.42
N ALA A 215 21.97 18.98 54.30
CA ALA A 215 21.28 19.50 53.11
C ALA A 215 19.76 19.65 53.28
N HIS A 216 19.15 19.04 54.30
CA HIS A 216 17.71 19.08 54.55
C HIS A 216 17.33 19.91 55.78
N GLN A 217 18.32 20.46 56.49
CA GLN A 217 18.09 21.27 57.69
C GLN A 217 17.18 22.48 57.44
N PHE A 218 17.18 23.03 56.23
CA PHE A 218 16.28 24.12 55.83
C PHE A 218 14.80 23.80 56.08
N LEU A 219 14.39 22.54 55.90
CA LEU A 219 13.00 22.09 56.00
C LEU A 219 12.52 21.88 57.44
N GLU A 220 13.41 21.84 58.43
CA GLU A 220 13.03 21.74 59.86
C GLU A 220 12.26 22.99 60.33
N GLY A 221 12.56 24.15 59.72
CA GLY A 221 11.95 25.42 60.07
C GLY A 221 10.53 25.56 59.51
N VAL A 222 9.54 25.74 60.41
CA VAL A 222 8.12 25.95 60.04
C VAL A 222 7.94 27.06 59.01
N LYS A 223 8.64 28.18 59.18
CA LYS A 223 8.55 29.34 58.27
C LYS A 223 9.02 29.00 56.86
N ASN A 224 10.09 28.21 56.75
CA ASN A 224 10.67 27.78 55.49
C ASN A 224 9.75 26.80 54.76
N GLY A 225 9.23 25.79 55.49
CA GLY A 225 8.25 24.86 54.91
C GLY A 225 6.96 25.55 54.46
N ARG A 226 6.48 26.55 55.22
CA ARG A 226 5.32 27.37 54.84
C ARG A 226 5.60 28.24 53.60
N ALA A 227 6.78 28.85 53.52
CA ALA A 227 7.19 29.60 52.33
C ALA A 227 7.25 28.68 51.10
N LEU A 228 7.80 27.47 51.24
CA LEU A 228 7.91 26.50 50.16
C LEU A 228 6.55 26.04 49.65
N ILE A 229 5.64 25.60 50.54
CA ILE A 229 4.31 25.17 50.10
C ILE A 229 3.48 26.33 49.52
N SER A 230 3.63 27.55 50.03
CA SER A 230 2.99 28.74 49.45
C SER A 230 3.51 29.03 48.04
N SER A 231 4.84 28.99 47.86
CA SER A 231 5.47 29.19 46.55
C SER A 231 5.04 28.12 45.54
N LEU A 232 4.94 26.85 45.96
CA LEU A 232 4.41 25.76 45.13
C LEU A 232 2.96 26.00 44.70
N ASN A 233 2.09 26.48 45.61
CA ASN A 233 0.71 26.82 45.27
C ASN A 233 0.65 27.94 44.22
N THR A 234 1.42 29.00 44.39
CA THR A 234 1.52 30.11 43.43
C THR A 234 2.07 29.63 42.09
N ALA A 235 3.11 28.80 42.09
CA ALA A 235 3.70 28.25 40.88
C ALA A 235 2.74 27.33 40.12
N PHE A 236 2.00 26.47 40.84
CA PHE A 236 0.98 25.61 40.25
C PHE A 236 -0.18 26.40 39.63
N ALA A 237 -0.62 27.49 40.28
CA ALA A 237 -1.68 28.35 39.75
C ALA A 237 -1.34 28.95 38.36
N ARG A 238 -0.04 29.15 38.06
CA ARG A 238 0.43 29.62 36.74
C ARG A 238 0.33 28.56 35.63
N VAL A 239 0.33 27.27 35.98
CA VAL A 239 0.41 26.17 35.00
C VAL A 239 -0.83 25.27 34.95
N LYS A 240 -1.75 25.37 35.92
CA LYS A 240 -2.91 24.47 36.08
C LYS A 240 -3.91 24.44 34.91
N GLU A 241 -3.87 25.42 34.01
CA GLU A 241 -4.72 25.46 32.80
C GLU A 241 -4.00 24.90 31.55
N ASN A 242 -2.71 24.55 31.65
CA ASN A 242 -1.91 24.09 30.52
C ASN A 242 -1.31 22.69 30.75
N TRP A 243 -1.98 21.68 30.20
CA TRP A 243 -1.58 20.26 30.25
C TRP A 243 -0.19 19.97 29.67
N GLN A 244 0.35 20.85 28.80
CA GLN A 244 1.72 20.70 28.29
C GLN A 244 2.77 20.92 29.37
N SER A 245 2.39 21.48 30.52
CA SER A 245 3.28 21.73 31.67
C SER A 245 3.34 20.54 32.64
N ALA A 246 3.17 19.31 32.14
CA ALA A 246 3.16 18.08 32.94
C ALA A 246 4.43 17.94 33.81
N GLN A 247 5.59 18.23 33.23
CA GLN A 247 6.89 18.22 33.90
C GLN A 247 6.92 19.17 35.11
N ALA A 248 6.34 20.37 34.98
CA ALA A 248 6.25 21.33 36.09
C ALA A 248 5.44 20.76 37.25
N VAL A 249 4.30 20.13 36.95
CA VAL A 249 3.46 19.49 37.98
C VAL A 249 4.19 18.32 38.64
N SER A 250 4.98 17.54 37.88
CA SER A 250 5.80 16.46 38.43
C SER A 250 6.84 16.98 39.43
N ILE A 251 7.44 18.14 39.15
CA ILE A 251 8.42 18.81 40.03
C ILE A 251 7.72 19.22 41.32
N PHE A 252 6.59 19.91 41.20
CA PHE A 252 5.84 20.38 42.36
C PHE A 252 5.36 19.22 43.23
N ALA A 253 4.91 18.12 42.62
CA ALA A 253 4.55 16.90 43.33
C ALA A 253 5.76 16.28 44.06
N ALA A 254 6.91 16.17 43.41
CA ALA A 254 8.13 15.61 44.02
C ALA A 254 8.62 16.45 45.21
N VAL A 255 8.66 17.77 45.05
CA VAL A 255 9.04 18.73 46.11
C VAL A 255 8.05 18.66 47.28
N ALA A 256 6.73 18.64 47.01
CA ALA A 256 5.71 18.54 48.05
C ALA A 256 5.72 17.20 48.79
N CYS A 257 5.88 16.07 48.09
CA CYS A 257 6.05 14.76 48.71
C CYS A 257 7.29 14.74 49.61
N ARG A 258 8.40 15.34 49.16
CA ARG A 258 9.64 15.38 49.93
C ARG A 258 9.53 16.28 51.17
N LEU A 259 8.87 17.44 51.04
CA LEU A 259 8.55 18.31 52.18
C LEU A 259 7.68 17.58 53.21
N LEU A 260 6.66 16.85 52.74
CA LEU A 260 5.76 16.07 53.59
C LEU A 260 6.51 14.98 54.38
N SER A 261 7.48 14.29 53.76
CA SER A 261 8.27 13.26 54.44
C SER A 261 9.34 13.80 55.41
N LEU A 262 9.68 15.09 55.32
CA LEU A 262 10.75 15.69 56.13
C LEU A 262 10.24 16.69 57.17
N THR A 263 8.99 17.15 57.07
CA THR A 263 8.42 18.06 58.06
C THR A 263 8.02 17.30 59.34
N GLY A 264 8.21 17.93 60.49
CA GLY A 264 7.68 17.47 61.78
C GLY A 264 6.41 18.20 62.21
N HIS A 265 5.87 19.10 61.37
CA HIS A 265 4.79 20.01 61.74
C HIS A 265 3.49 19.68 61.02
N ALA A 266 2.44 19.36 61.78
CA ALA A 266 1.15 18.91 61.26
C ALA A 266 0.42 19.93 60.37
N ASP A 267 0.66 21.24 60.57
CA ASP A 267 0.09 22.29 59.72
C ASP A 267 0.66 22.27 58.30
N ILE A 268 1.95 21.97 58.17
CA ILE A 268 2.63 21.80 56.88
C ILE A 268 2.22 20.47 56.25
N GLU A 269 2.11 19.39 57.03
CA GLU A 269 1.64 18.10 56.53
C GLU A 269 0.28 18.23 55.85
N ASN A 270 -0.69 18.86 56.52
CA ASN A 270 -2.03 19.08 55.98
C ASN A 270 -2.04 19.94 54.70
N GLN A 271 -1.23 21.00 54.65
CA GLN A 271 -1.11 21.83 53.45
C GLN A 271 -0.50 21.06 52.28
N CYS A 272 0.49 20.20 52.52
CA CYS A 272 1.07 19.35 51.49
C CYS A 272 0.04 18.34 50.95
N LEU A 273 -0.75 17.70 51.82
CA LEU A 273 -1.80 16.76 51.42
C LEU A 273 -2.88 17.43 50.57
N GLN A 274 -3.34 18.63 50.96
CA GLN A 274 -4.30 19.42 50.18
C GLN A 274 -3.73 19.82 48.81
N PHE A 275 -2.47 20.25 48.76
CA PHE A 275 -1.80 20.59 47.52
C PHE A 275 -1.66 19.38 46.59
N LEU A 276 -1.23 18.23 47.11
CA LEU A 276 -1.13 16.97 46.36
C LEU A 276 -2.50 16.51 45.85
N GLN A 277 -3.58 16.72 46.61
CA GLN A 277 -4.96 16.44 46.13
C GLN A 277 -5.36 17.34 44.95
N ALA A 278 -5.02 18.63 44.99
CA ALA A 278 -5.26 19.55 43.89
C ALA A 278 -4.49 19.11 42.63
N LEU A 279 -3.21 18.76 42.77
CA LEU A 279 -2.41 18.22 41.66
C LEU A 279 -3.01 16.95 41.05
N ARG A 280 -3.47 16.00 41.89
CA ARG A 280 -4.12 14.76 41.42
C ARG A 280 -5.36 15.04 40.60
N THR A 281 -6.22 15.92 41.08
CA THR A 281 -7.46 16.29 40.39
C THR A 281 -7.18 16.89 39.02
N THR A 282 -6.26 17.86 38.94
CA THR A 282 -5.92 18.53 37.67
C THR A 282 -5.25 17.58 36.68
N THR A 283 -4.25 16.82 37.12
CA THR A 283 -3.53 15.87 36.23
C THR A 283 -4.44 14.77 35.71
N PHE A 284 -5.39 14.31 36.53
CA PHE A 284 -6.40 13.34 36.11
C PHE A 284 -7.38 13.91 35.07
N CYS A 285 -7.88 15.14 35.27
CA CYS A 285 -8.72 15.81 34.28
C CYS A 285 -8.00 15.97 32.94
N TRP A 286 -6.72 16.36 32.96
CA TRP A 286 -5.91 16.44 31.75
C TRP A 286 -5.72 15.08 31.08
N ALA A 287 -5.48 14.01 31.85
CA ALA A 287 -5.35 12.66 31.32
C ALA A 287 -6.64 12.20 30.62
N LYS A 288 -7.81 12.45 31.20
CA LYS A 288 -9.12 12.16 30.59
C LYS A 288 -9.34 12.94 29.29
N MET A 289 -9.15 14.25 29.32
CA MET A 289 -9.26 15.10 28.13
C MET A 289 -8.35 14.62 26.98
N LEU A 290 -7.11 14.21 27.28
CA LEU A 290 -6.22 13.69 26.24
C LEU A 290 -6.64 12.33 25.70
N ARG A 291 -7.24 11.45 26.53
CA ARG A 291 -7.85 10.21 26.03
C ARG A 291 -9.00 10.49 25.07
N ASP A 292 -9.87 11.44 25.43
CA ASP A 292 -10.98 11.83 24.56
C ASP A 292 -10.44 12.41 23.23
N LYS A 293 -9.41 13.26 23.28
CA LYS A 293 -8.72 13.75 22.07
C LYS A 293 -8.10 12.64 21.25
N ALA A 294 -7.51 11.62 21.87
CA ALA A 294 -6.92 10.48 21.15
C ALA A 294 -7.97 9.67 20.38
N GLN A 295 -9.18 9.52 20.95
CA GLN A 295 -10.30 8.84 20.27
C GLN A 295 -10.80 9.63 19.06
N HIS A 296 -10.82 10.96 19.16
CA HIS A 296 -11.29 11.85 18.08
C HIS A 296 -10.18 12.32 17.14
N ALA A 297 -8.96 11.79 17.28
CA ALA A 297 -7.82 12.17 16.45
C ALA A 297 -7.98 11.60 15.03
N ASN A 298 -7.78 12.46 14.03
CA ASN A 298 -7.89 12.13 12.60
C ASN A 298 -6.67 11.35 12.07
N THR A 299 -5.52 11.46 12.74
CA THR A 299 -4.28 10.79 12.35
C THR A 299 -3.81 9.83 13.43
N ASP A 300 -3.19 8.72 13.03
CA ASP A 300 -2.58 7.77 13.97
C ASP A 300 -1.41 8.39 14.74
N THR A 301 -0.73 9.38 14.16
CA THR A 301 0.35 10.14 14.82
C THR A 301 -0.15 10.96 15.98
N ASP A 302 -1.18 11.79 15.77
CA ASP A 302 -1.76 12.64 16.83
C ASP A 302 -2.37 11.77 17.94
N ARG A 303 -3.00 10.66 17.55
CA ARG A 303 -3.55 9.66 18.46
C ARG A 303 -2.47 9.05 19.35
N ALA A 304 -1.37 8.60 18.77
CA ALA A 304 -0.27 8.01 19.51
C ALA A 304 0.36 9.03 20.48
N GLU A 305 0.48 10.29 20.05
CA GLU A 305 0.99 11.38 20.89
C GLU A 305 0.05 11.67 22.08
N PHE A 306 -1.25 11.85 21.84
CA PHE A 306 -2.22 12.09 22.92
C PHE A 306 -2.30 10.91 23.89
N ARG A 307 -2.24 9.66 23.39
CA ARG A 307 -2.14 8.46 24.25
C ARG A 307 -0.89 8.49 25.11
N ALA A 308 0.29 8.69 24.51
CA ALA A 308 1.55 8.74 25.25
C ALA A 308 1.54 9.84 26.34
N LYS A 309 0.99 11.01 26.03
CA LYS A 309 0.90 12.13 26.98
C LYS A 309 -0.14 11.88 28.09
N SER A 310 -1.26 11.20 27.78
CA SER A 310 -2.22 10.77 28.81
C SER A 310 -1.59 9.81 29.82
N VAL A 311 -0.69 8.92 29.38
CA VAL A 311 0.03 7.98 30.24
C VAL A 311 1.03 8.72 31.13
N GLU A 312 1.77 9.67 30.59
CA GLU A 312 2.68 10.52 31.38
C GLU A 312 1.92 11.24 32.51
N LEU A 313 0.76 11.82 32.21
CA LEU A 313 -0.07 12.49 33.20
C LEU A 313 -0.67 11.53 34.23
N ALA A 314 -1.07 10.33 33.82
CA ALA A 314 -1.54 9.30 34.74
C ALA A 314 -0.42 8.85 35.70
N LEU A 315 0.82 8.70 35.22
CA LEU A 315 1.99 8.45 36.06
C LEU A 315 2.18 9.57 37.08
N ILE A 316 2.20 10.84 36.64
CA ILE A 316 2.37 11.99 37.54
C ILE A 316 1.23 12.05 38.58
N CYS A 317 -0.02 11.80 38.15
CA CYS A 317 -1.18 11.76 39.02
C CYS A 317 -1.00 10.72 40.13
N THR A 318 -0.57 9.49 39.79
CA THR A 318 -0.33 8.43 40.79
C THR A 318 0.83 8.77 41.74
N LEU A 319 1.89 9.39 41.23
CA LEU A 319 3.05 9.78 42.03
C LEU A 319 2.78 10.88 43.05
N CYS A 320 1.66 11.61 42.93
CA CYS A 320 1.19 12.49 44.00
C CYS A 320 0.75 11.72 45.27
N ALA A 321 0.63 10.40 45.19
CA ALA A 321 0.44 9.50 46.33
C ALA A 321 1.74 8.77 46.72
N ASP A 322 2.90 9.10 46.15
CA ASP A 322 4.21 8.54 46.56
C ASP A 322 4.72 9.18 47.86
N VAL A 323 3.94 8.99 48.93
CA VAL A 323 4.13 9.54 50.28
C VAL A 323 4.35 8.40 51.29
N ASP A 324 4.64 8.71 52.55
CA ASP A 324 4.82 7.70 53.59
C ASP A 324 3.56 6.85 53.83
N GLU A 325 3.73 5.62 54.33
CA GLU A 325 2.66 4.61 54.40
C GLU A 325 1.43 5.07 55.17
N ARG A 326 1.61 5.85 56.25
CA ARG A 326 0.50 6.46 57.01
C ARG A 326 -0.42 7.30 56.13
N PHE A 327 0.15 8.18 55.31
CA PHE A 327 -0.60 9.10 54.46
C PHE A 327 -1.16 8.40 53.23
N LEU A 328 -0.42 7.42 52.68
CA LEU A 328 -0.89 6.62 51.55
C LEU A 328 -2.16 5.84 51.93
N SER A 329 -2.20 5.26 53.14
CA SER A 329 -3.40 4.59 53.66
C SER A 329 -4.61 5.53 53.69
N ASP A 330 -4.44 6.75 54.21
CA ASP A 330 -5.53 7.75 54.29
C ASP A 330 -6.00 8.19 52.89
N ILE A 331 -5.07 8.41 51.96
CA ILE A 331 -5.38 8.79 50.57
C ILE A 331 -6.18 7.70 49.86
N LEU A 332 -5.77 6.43 50.00
CA LEU A 332 -6.45 5.30 49.34
C LEU A 332 -7.77 4.90 50.02
N ALA A 333 -7.95 5.24 51.29
CA ALA A 333 -9.22 5.03 51.99
C ALA A 333 -10.35 5.92 51.44
N GLN A 334 -10.03 7.12 50.94
CA GLN A 334 -11.00 8.03 50.33
C GLN A 334 -11.49 7.50 48.96
N PRO A 335 -12.81 7.30 48.75
CA PRO A 335 -13.36 6.71 47.52
C PRO A 335 -12.99 7.48 46.23
N GLU A 336 -12.95 8.80 46.27
CA GLU A 336 -12.62 9.65 45.12
C GLU A 336 -11.14 9.49 44.75
N SER A 337 -10.27 9.61 45.75
CA SER A 337 -8.82 9.48 45.61
C SER A 337 -8.41 8.07 45.15
N GLY A 338 -9.00 7.02 45.76
CA GLY A 338 -8.78 5.63 45.36
C GLY A 338 -9.28 5.33 43.95
N SER A 339 -10.44 5.90 43.57
CA SER A 339 -10.98 5.77 42.22
C SER A 339 -10.08 6.39 41.15
N VAL A 340 -9.57 7.60 41.41
CA VAL A 340 -8.62 8.29 40.52
C VAL A 340 -7.32 7.48 40.41
N PHE A 341 -6.80 6.99 41.53
CA PHE A 341 -5.58 6.18 41.55
C PHE A 341 -5.72 4.94 40.66
N ILE A 342 -6.79 4.17 40.80
CA ILE A 342 -7.03 2.95 40.01
C ILE A 342 -7.27 3.27 38.53
N GLN A 343 -8.05 4.32 38.22
CA GLN A 343 -8.23 4.76 36.82
C GLN A 343 -6.90 5.12 36.17
N CYS A 344 -6.01 5.82 36.88
CA CYS A 344 -4.67 6.10 36.37
C CYS A 344 -3.84 4.82 36.20
N CYS A 345 -3.96 3.82 37.08
CA CYS A 345 -3.30 2.53 36.91
C CYS A 345 -3.76 1.82 35.63
N ILE A 346 -5.08 1.82 35.36
CA ILE A 346 -5.66 1.27 34.13
C ILE A 346 -5.14 2.04 32.90
N ILE A 347 -5.10 3.37 32.94
CA ILE A 347 -4.57 4.21 31.84
C ILE A 347 -3.11 3.85 31.54
N VAL A 348 -2.27 3.72 32.57
CA VAL A 348 -0.85 3.40 32.40
C VAL A 348 -0.67 1.99 31.81
N GLN A 349 -1.47 1.03 32.26
CA GLN A 349 -1.40 -0.34 31.75
C GLN A 349 -1.92 -0.45 30.30
N GLU A 350 -3.01 0.24 29.96
CA GLU A 350 -3.56 0.26 28.59
C GLU A 350 -2.62 0.95 27.60
N GLY A 351 -1.89 1.99 28.04
CA GLY A 351 -0.91 2.71 27.23
C GLY A 351 0.52 2.17 27.35
N LYS A 352 0.70 0.95 27.88
CA LYS A 352 2.01 0.35 28.13
C LYS A 352 2.79 0.17 26.84
N ARG A 353 3.97 0.79 26.79
CA ARG A 353 4.99 0.59 25.75
C ARG A 353 6.37 0.42 26.39
N PRO A 354 7.34 -0.24 25.74
CA PRO A 354 8.70 -0.28 26.25
C PRO A 354 9.31 1.12 26.24
N TYR A 355 9.60 1.67 27.43
CA TYR A 355 10.32 2.95 27.56
C TYR A 355 11.82 2.67 27.46
N SER A 356 12.52 3.43 26.61
CA SER A 356 13.97 3.34 26.53
C SER A 356 14.59 4.13 27.68
N ALA A 357 15.27 3.47 28.61
CA ALA A 357 16.02 4.15 29.68
C ALA A 357 17.16 5.04 29.16
N VAL A 358 17.55 4.90 27.89
CA VAL A 358 18.58 5.70 27.22
C VAL A 358 17.99 6.91 26.50
N ASN A 359 16.83 6.77 25.86
CA ASN A 359 16.22 7.83 25.05
C ASN A 359 15.12 8.61 25.78
N GLU A 360 14.43 7.98 26.73
CA GLU A 360 13.32 8.56 27.52
C GLU A 360 13.58 8.33 29.03
N PRO A 361 14.72 8.80 29.58
CA PRO A 361 15.12 8.50 30.96
C PRO A 361 14.10 8.99 32.01
N TYR A 362 13.44 10.12 31.74
CA TYR A 362 12.43 10.69 32.62
C TYR A 362 11.16 9.81 32.72
N LEU A 363 10.59 9.37 31.59
CA LEU A 363 9.43 8.48 31.61
C LEU A 363 9.75 7.12 32.24
N ALA A 364 10.94 6.57 31.96
CA ALA A 364 11.41 5.34 32.58
C ALA A 364 11.50 5.47 34.11
N LEU A 365 11.97 6.62 34.62
CA LEU A 365 11.99 6.94 36.04
C LEU A 365 10.58 7.01 36.64
N LEU A 366 9.66 7.75 36.01
CA LEU A 366 8.28 7.85 36.49
C LEU A 366 7.62 6.47 36.57
N LYS A 367 7.83 5.63 35.55
CA LYS A 367 7.32 4.26 35.51
C LYS A 367 7.90 3.40 36.63
N HIS A 368 9.20 3.49 36.89
CA HIS A 368 9.84 2.74 37.97
C HIS A 368 9.30 3.14 39.36
N ARG A 369 9.12 4.46 39.60
CA ARG A 369 8.51 4.95 40.83
C ARG A 369 7.05 4.50 40.97
N PHE A 370 6.29 4.52 39.87
CA PHE A 370 4.93 3.99 39.83
C PHE A 370 4.88 2.50 40.20
N ASP A 371 5.78 1.67 39.68
CA ASP A 371 5.83 0.24 40.00
C ASP A 371 6.13 0.00 41.48
N LYS A 372 7.06 0.77 42.04
CA LYS A 372 7.34 0.74 43.49
C LYS A 372 6.12 1.18 44.30
N LEU A 373 5.40 2.21 43.86
CA LEU A 373 4.19 2.69 44.53
C LEU A 373 3.07 1.65 44.48
N LEU A 374 2.83 0.99 43.34
CA LEU A 374 1.87 -0.10 43.23
C LEU A 374 2.17 -1.23 44.22
N PHE A 375 3.44 -1.62 44.34
CA PHE A 375 3.85 -2.65 45.31
C PHE A 375 3.55 -2.23 46.75
N ARG A 376 3.74 -0.95 47.10
CA ARG A 376 3.42 -0.39 48.43
C ARG A 376 1.91 -0.27 48.66
N SER A 377 1.15 0.11 47.62
CA SER A 377 -0.30 0.28 47.67
C SER A 377 -1.05 -1.06 47.69
N PHE A 378 -0.41 -2.16 47.26
CA PHE A 378 -1.04 -3.47 47.13
C PHE A 378 -1.71 -3.96 48.43
N SER A 379 -0.98 -3.92 49.55
CA SER A 379 -1.52 -4.33 50.85
C SER A 379 -2.71 -3.46 51.28
N LEU A 380 -2.64 -2.15 51.00
CA LEU A 380 -3.66 -1.16 51.37
C LEU A 380 -4.94 -1.32 50.53
N LEU A 381 -4.82 -1.44 49.20
CA LEU A 381 -5.96 -1.64 48.29
C LEU A 381 -6.67 -2.97 48.50
N ARG A 382 -5.95 -3.98 49.02
CA ARG A 382 -6.54 -5.26 49.39
C ARG A 382 -7.47 -5.13 50.61
N LEU A 383 -7.13 -4.24 51.54
CA LEU A 383 -7.88 -3.96 52.78
C LEU A 383 -9.02 -2.97 52.54
N SER A 384 -8.77 -1.89 51.80
CA SER A 384 -9.75 -0.86 51.46
C SER A 384 -10.13 -0.93 49.99
N ARG A 385 -11.34 -1.43 49.71
CA ARG A 385 -11.90 -1.53 48.35
C ARG A 385 -12.74 -0.31 47.97
N SER A 386 -12.62 0.79 48.72
CA SER A 386 -13.31 2.05 48.43
C SER A 386 -12.84 2.60 47.08
N GLY A 387 -13.78 3.00 46.23
CA GLY A 387 -13.48 3.62 44.94
C GLY A 387 -13.21 2.66 43.77
N ILE A 388 -13.02 1.35 43.98
CA ILE A 388 -12.77 0.38 42.88
C ILE A 388 -13.94 0.36 41.90
N GLU A 389 -15.18 0.29 42.40
CA GLU A 389 -16.37 0.27 41.53
C GLU A 389 -16.51 1.54 40.70
N ASN A 390 -16.28 2.70 41.33
CA ASN A 390 -16.30 3.99 40.64
C ASN A 390 -15.19 4.07 39.58
N ALA A 391 -14.02 3.47 39.84
CA ALA A 391 -12.92 3.42 38.89
C ALA A 391 -13.26 2.60 37.65
N ILE A 392 -13.87 1.42 37.84
CA ILE A 392 -14.24 0.55 36.72
C ILE A 392 -15.37 1.18 35.91
N LYS A 393 -16.40 1.74 36.56
CA LYS A 393 -17.47 2.47 35.87
C LYS A 393 -16.93 3.66 35.06
N GLY A 394 -15.94 4.37 35.60
CA GLY A 394 -15.26 5.46 34.88
C GLY A 394 -14.39 4.99 33.70
N SER A 395 -13.96 3.73 33.70
CA SER A 395 -13.10 3.15 32.65
C SER A 395 -13.87 2.35 31.61
N TRP A 396 -15.07 1.85 31.92
CA TRP A 396 -15.89 1.00 31.04
C TRP A 396 -17.37 1.39 31.16
N SER A 397 -17.94 2.01 30.12
CA SER A 397 -19.30 2.58 30.20
C SER A 397 -20.42 1.54 30.31
N ALA A 398 -20.21 0.34 29.76
CA ALA A 398 -21.17 -0.76 29.85
C ALA A 398 -21.05 -1.58 31.14
N TYR A 399 -20.14 -1.23 32.06
CA TYR A 399 -19.99 -1.89 33.35
C TYR A 399 -21.23 -1.67 34.25
N LYS A 400 -21.85 -2.78 34.70
CA LYS A 400 -22.91 -2.77 35.70
C LYS A 400 -22.42 -3.47 36.97
N PRO A 401 -22.33 -2.77 38.12
CA PRO A 401 -21.78 -3.34 39.36
C PRO A 401 -22.69 -4.44 39.92
N GLY A 402 -22.16 -5.64 40.17
CA GLY A 402 -22.89 -6.78 40.76
C GLY A 402 -22.41 -7.14 42.19
N ASP A 403 -22.01 -8.39 42.43
CA ASP A 403 -21.85 -9.01 43.78
C ASP A 403 -20.64 -8.50 44.63
N GLY A 404 -20.07 -7.35 44.28
CA GLY A 404 -18.90 -6.77 44.93
C GLY A 404 -17.57 -7.48 44.62
N TRP A 405 -16.46 -6.80 44.95
CA TRP A 405 -15.10 -7.28 44.64
C TRP A 405 -14.57 -8.29 45.66
N LYS A 406 -14.05 -9.42 45.20
CA LYS A 406 -13.50 -10.53 46.02
C LYS A 406 -12.09 -10.93 45.54
N PRO A 407 -11.18 -11.38 46.43
CA PRO A 407 -9.89 -11.92 46.01
C PRO A 407 -10.05 -13.19 45.16
N SER A 408 -9.21 -13.37 44.15
CA SER A 408 -9.22 -14.59 43.33
C SER A 408 -8.52 -15.75 44.05
N ALA A 409 -9.08 -16.97 43.93
CA ALA A 409 -8.50 -18.16 44.53
C ALA A 409 -7.19 -18.58 43.81
N GLY A 410 -6.13 -18.87 44.57
CA GLY A 410 -4.90 -19.49 44.04
C GLY A 410 -3.79 -18.55 43.51
N GLY A 411 -4.01 -17.24 43.42
CA GLY A 411 -2.95 -16.25 43.19
C GLY A 411 -2.54 -15.58 44.50
N GLY A 412 -1.32 -15.00 44.58
CA GLY A 412 -0.78 -14.31 45.77
C GLY A 412 -1.55 -13.07 46.29
N GLY A 413 -2.87 -13.01 46.10
CA GLY A 413 -3.79 -11.98 46.60
C GLY A 413 -3.88 -10.72 45.74
N HIS A 414 -3.14 -10.64 44.63
CA HIS A 414 -3.03 -9.46 43.75
C HIS A 414 -4.17 -9.31 42.75
N TRP A 415 -4.80 -10.42 42.34
CA TRP A 415 -6.01 -10.39 41.52
C TRP A 415 -7.27 -10.32 42.38
N ILE A 416 -8.12 -9.32 42.12
CA ILE A 416 -9.50 -9.26 42.62
C ILE A 416 -10.47 -9.43 41.46
N HIS A 417 -11.65 -9.97 41.72
CA HIS A 417 -12.68 -10.18 40.72
C HIS A 417 -14.07 -9.81 41.22
N THR A 418 -14.96 -9.50 40.29
CA THR A 418 -16.40 -9.28 40.51
C THR A 418 -17.19 -9.82 39.32
N ARG A 419 -18.52 -9.86 39.44
CA ARG A 419 -19.45 -10.22 38.36
C ARG A 419 -20.42 -9.08 38.10
N THR A 420 -20.74 -8.80 36.85
CA THR A 420 -21.79 -7.82 36.50
C THR A 420 -23.19 -8.37 36.75
N VAL A 421 -24.16 -7.49 36.98
CA VAL A 421 -25.58 -7.85 37.12
C VAL A 421 -26.14 -8.40 35.80
N ILE A 422 -27.04 -9.38 35.91
CA ILE A 422 -27.81 -9.96 34.80
C ILE A 422 -28.97 -9.00 34.48
N ASP A 423 -29.02 -8.48 33.25
CA ASP A 423 -30.18 -7.74 32.74
C ASP A 423 -30.68 -8.41 31.45
N GLY A 424 -31.84 -9.06 31.51
CA GLY A 424 -32.45 -9.73 30.34
C GLY A 424 -31.80 -11.06 29.97
N HIS A 425 -31.58 -11.29 28.66
CA HIS A 425 -31.01 -12.53 28.10
C HIS A 425 -29.47 -12.61 28.19
N ASP A 426 -28.82 -11.61 28.77
CA ASP A 426 -27.36 -11.50 28.82
C ASP A 426 -26.81 -12.10 30.13
N GLY A 427 -25.80 -13.00 30.02
CA GLY A 427 -25.17 -13.63 31.18
C GLY A 427 -24.26 -12.68 31.99
N PRO A 428 -23.89 -13.03 33.24
CA PRO A 428 -22.99 -12.21 34.05
C PRO A 428 -21.55 -12.24 33.50
N LEU A 429 -20.90 -11.07 33.37
CA LEU A 429 -19.50 -10.93 32.95
C LEU A 429 -18.56 -11.01 34.15
N ALA A 430 -17.49 -11.79 34.05
CA ALA A 430 -16.46 -11.87 35.09
C ALA A 430 -15.39 -10.79 34.88
N VAL A 431 -15.28 -9.84 35.80
CA VAL A 431 -14.31 -8.74 35.73
C VAL A 431 -13.18 -9.03 36.70
N HIS A 432 -11.93 -8.95 36.26
CA HIS A 432 -10.74 -9.13 37.10
C HIS A 432 -9.87 -7.88 37.04
N LEU A 433 -9.31 -7.47 38.17
CA LEU A 433 -8.36 -6.37 38.28
C LEU A 433 -7.11 -6.85 39.02
N ASP A 434 -5.93 -6.63 38.45
CA ASP A 434 -4.65 -6.85 39.11
C ASP A 434 -4.20 -5.58 39.82
N LEU A 435 -4.07 -5.66 41.14
CA LEU A 435 -3.64 -4.55 42.00
C LEU A 435 -2.13 -4.26 41.87
N LEU A 436 -1.32 -5.18 41.34
CA LEU A 436 0.14 -4.99 41.18
C LEU A 436 0.52 -4.40 39.82
N SER A 437 -0.33 -4.51 38.81
CA SER A 437 -0.07 -3.98 37.47
C SER A 437 -1.10 -2.95 36.99
N GLY A 438 -2.28 -2.90 37.59
CA GLY A 438 -3.40 -2.11 37.08
C GLY A 438 -4.15 -2.77 35.92
N GLU A 439 -3.88 -4.04 35.62
CA GLU A 439 -4.50 -4.78 34.52
C GLU A 439 -5.96 -5.11 34.78
N LEU A 440 -6.83 -4.70 33.87
CA LEU A 440 -8.27 -4.94 33.92
C LEU A 440 -8.65 -5.94 32.82
N LEU A 441 -9.24 -7.07 33.22
CA LEU A 441 -9.68 -8.13 32.32
C LEU A 441 -11.19 -8.33 32.45
N VAL A 442 -11.85 -8.63 31.33
CA VAL A 442 -13.26 -9.06 31.29
C VAL A 442 -13.32 -10.43 30.62
N ASN A 443 -13.89 -11.42 31.28
CA ASN A 443 -13.88 -12.84 30.88
C ASN A 443 -12.48 -13.37 30.51
N GLY A 444 -11.46 -12.93 31.25
CA GLY A 444 -10.07 -13.36 31.03
C GLY A 444 -9.40 -12.76 29.79
N ARG A 445 -10.03 -11.77 29.13
CA ARG A 445 -9.47 -11.03 28.01
C ARG A 445 -9.17 -9.59 28.40
N THR A 446 -8.07 -9.05 27.89
CA THR A 446 -7.67 -7.65 28.06
C THR A 446 -8.62 -6.71 27.33
N LEU A 447 -8.75 -5.49 27.84
CA LEU A 447 -9.35 -4.38 27.11
C LEU A 447 -8.43 -4.04 25.94
N GLY A 448 -8.94 -4.05 24.71
CA GLY A 448 -8.05 -4.07 23.55
C GLY A 448 -8.66 -3.52 22.27
N ARG A 449 -7.84 -3.58 21.21
CA ARG A 449 -8.21 -3.29 19.83
C ARG A 449 -9.09 -4.44 19.30
N PRO A 450 -10.05 -4.18 18.40
CA PRO A 450 -10.75 -5.24 17.68
C PRO A 450 -9.76 -6.15 16.96
N ARG A 451 -10.14 -7.41 16.73
CA ARG A 451 -9.31 -8.34 15.97
C ARG A 451 -9.04 -7.79 14.57
N ASP A 452 -7.84 -8.02 14.04
CA ASP A 452 -7.46 -7.56 12.70
C ASP A 452 -8.45 -8.01 11.61
N GLU A 453 -9.06 -9.19 11.76
CA GLU A 453 -10.08 -9.71 10.84
C GLU A 453 -11.34 -8.84 10.79
N VAL A 454 -11.74 -8.26 11.91
CA VAL A 454 -12.86 -7.32 12.01
C VAL A 454 -12.49 -6.01 11.33
N GLU A 455 -11.31 -5.47 11.63
CA GLU A 455 -10.88 -4.18 11.09
C GLU A 455 -10.62 -4.19 9.59
N LYS A 456 -10.29 -5.36 9.02
CA LYS A 456 -10.12 -5.58 7.58
C LYS A 456 -11.45 -5.58 6.80
N GLN A 457 -12.59 -5.70 7.46
CA GLN A 457 -13.89 -5.68 6.80
C GLN A 457 -14.16 -4.28 6.22
N SER A 458 -14.59 -4.18 4.97
CA SER A 458 -14.86 -2.89 4.32
C SER A 458 -15.93 -2.05 5.02
N LEU A 459 -16.95 -2.72 5.59
CA LEU A 459 -17.99 -2.08 6.39
C LEU A 459 -17.46 -1.52 7.72
N TRP A 460 -16.41 -2.10 8.30
CA TRP A 460 -15.78 -1.56 9.51
C TRP A 460 -15.20 -0.17 9.23
N GLN A 461 -14.42 -0.07 8.17
CA GLN A 461 -13.84 1.20 7.70
C GLN A 461 -14.92 2.22 7.32
N THR A 462 -16.06 1.76 6.82
CA THR A 462 -17.20 2.63 6.53
C THR A 462 -17.83 3.21 7.79
N LEU A 463 -18.08 2.37 8.81
CA LEU A 463 -18.79 2.75 10.03
C LEU A 463 -17.93 3.57 10.99
N PHE A 464 -16.68 3.17 11.16
CA PHE A 464 -15.79 3.73 12.18
C PHE A 464 -14.65 4.55 11.58
N ARG A 465 -14.42 4.48 10.26
CA ARG A 465 -13.30 5.16 9.57
C ARG A 465 -11.97 4.78 10.23
N ASP A 466 -11.02 5.71 10.22
CA ASP A 466 -9.72 5.56 10.88
C ASP A 466 -9.81 5.66 12.41
N THR A 467 -11.00 5.69 13.02
CA THR A 467 -11.16 5.83 14.48
C THR A 467 -10.65 4.56 15.18
N ALA A 468 -9.68 4.69 16.09
CA ALA A 468 -9.24 3.56 16.91
C ALA A 468 -10.31 3.25 17.95
N ILE A 469 -11.10 2.22 17.68
CA ILE A 469 -12.13 1.75 18.59
C ILE A 469 -11.48 0.87 19.66
N GLU A 470 -11.68 1.22 20.93
CA GLU A 470 -11.38 0.34 22.06
C GLU A 470 -12.59 -0.54 22.33
N VAL A 471 -12.36 -1.84 22.49
CA VAL A 471 -13.43 -2.84 22.55
C VAL A 471 -13.38 -3.65 23.83
N MET A 472 -14.55 -4.16 24.18
CA MET A 472 -14.84 -4.96 25.37
C MET A 472 -15.57 -6.23 24.95
N PRO A 473 -15.35 -7.37 25.62
CA PRO A 473 -16.21 -8.54 25.41
C PRO A 473 -17.68 -8.21 25.69
N THR A 474 -18.58 -8.79 24.91
CA THR A 474 -20.03 -8.57 25.06
C THR A 474 -20.78 -9.88 25.29
N THR A 475 -21.95 -9.77 25.93
CA THR A 475 -22.89 -10.86 26.21
C THR A 475 -24.01 -10.96 25.19
N VAL A 476 -24.13 -9.98 24.28
CA VAL A 476 -25.18 -9.95 23.28
C VAL A 476 -25.07 -11.19 22.39
N PRO A 477 -26.13 -12.03 22.30
CA PRO A 477 -26.09 -13.25 21.51
C PRO A 477 -25.68 -12.99 20.06
N GLY A 478 -24.69 -13.76 19.59
CA GLY A 478 -24.14 -13.64 18.24
C GLY A 478 -23.09 -12.55 18.05
N MET A 479 -22.80 -11.71 19.05
CA MET A 479 -21.78 -10.66 18.96
C MET A 479 -20.48 -11.09 19.67
N GLU A 480 -19.35 -10.54 19.23
CA GLU A 480 -18.03 -10.86 19.79
C GLU A 480 -17.58 -9.82 20.81
N ALA A 481 -17.80 -8.54 20.50
CA ALA A 481 -17.34 -7.42 21.31
C ALA A 481 -18.28 -6.21 21.22
N SER A 482 -18.14 -5.26 22.13
CA SER A 482 -18.79 -3.96 22.14
C SER A 482 -17.74 -2.85 22.21
N ILE A 483 -18.12 -1.65 21.78
CA ILE A 483 -17.28 -0.47 21.93
C ILE A 483 -17.28 -0.04 23.41
N LYS A 484 -16.12 0.38 23.92
CA LYS A 484 -15.90 0.72 25.34
C LYS A 484 -16.64 1.97 25.81
N GLN A 485 -16.96 2.87 24.89
CA GLN A 485 -17.67 4.13 25.10
C GLN A 485 -18.74 4.32 24.01
N LEU A 486 -19.68 5.24 24.24
CA LEU A 486 -20.70 5.58 23.24
C LEU A 486 -20.06 6.16 21.99
N HIS A 487 -20.32 5.56 20.83
CA HIS A 487 -19.86 6.04 19.54
C HIS A 487 -20.97 6.87 18.89
N GLN A 488 -20.77 8.18 18.77
CA GLN A 488 -21.77 9.13 18.21
C GLN A 488 -23.17 8.99 18.84
N GLY A 489 -23.23 8.71 20.16
CA GLY A 489 -24.48 8.52 20.89
C GLY A 489 -25.09 7.11 20.81
N PHE A 490 -24.40 6.16 20.18
CA PHE A 490 -24.82 4.75 20.09
C PHE A 490 -23.96 3.85 20.97
N ASP A 491 -24.60 2.90 21.66
CA ASP A 491 -23.94 1.71 22.18
C ASP A 491 -23.86 0.69 21.04
N VAL A 492 -22.65 0.23 20.72
CA VAL A 492 -22.38 -0.55 19.50
C VAL A 492 -21.73 -1.87 19.88
N HIS A 493 -22.38 -2.95 19.46
CA HIS A 493 -21.90 -4.33 19.54
C HIS A 493 -21.62 -4.84 18.13
N PHE A 494 -20.57 -5.63 17.97
CA PHE A 494 -20.21 -6.19 16.68
C PHE A 494 -19.60 -7.58 16.81
N GLY A 495 -19.58 -8.31 15.70
CA GLY A 495 -18.96 -9.62 15.58
C GLY A 495 -18.78 -10.02 14.13
N LEU A 496 -18.16 -11.17 13.91
CA LEU A 496 -18.08 -11.81 12.61
C LEU A 496 -19.04 -13.00 12.57
N GLN A 497 -19.80 -13.12 11.48
CA GLN A 497 -20.68 -14.25 11.23
C GLN A 497 -20.39 -14.87 9.86
N ASP A 498 -20.29 -16.20 9.83
CA ASP A 498 -20.12 -16.97 8.60
C ASP A 498 -21.46 -17.21 7.90
N PHE A 499 -21.54 -16.80 6.63
CA PHE A 499 -22.68 -17.04 5.74
C PHE A 499 -22.33 -18.08 4.65
N GLY A 500 -21.46 -19.04 4.99
CA GLY A 500 -21.03 -20.16 4.15
C GLY A 500 -20.03 -19.78 3.05
N SER A 501 -20.31 -18.72 2.29
CA SER A 501 -19.44 -18.21 1.21
C SER A 501 -18.61 -16.98 1.59
N SER A 502 -18.96 -16.31 2.70
CA SER A 502 -18.26 -15.13 3.23
C SER A 502 -18.42 -15.04 4.75
N THR A 503 -17.36 -14.58 5.41
CA THR A 503 -17.40 -14.12 6.81
C THR A 503 -17.63 -12.62 6.81
N GLU A 504 -18.65 -12.15 7.53
CA GLU A 504 -19.07 -10.76 7.44
C GLU A 504 -19.26 -10.09 8.80
N LEU A 505 -19.08 -8.78 8.80
CA LEU A 505 -19.32 -7.94 9.96
C LEU A 505 -20.83 -7.81 10.24
N ILE A 506 -21.24 -8.27 11.41
CA ILE A 506 -22.54 -7.98 12.00
C ILE A 506 -22.39 -6.90 13.06
N VAL A 507 -23.29 -5.91 13.04
CA VAL A 507 -23.28 -4.80 14.00
C VAL A 507 -24.69 -4.60 14.53
N LYS A 508 -24.81 -4.47 15.85
CA LYS A 508 -26.02 -4.07 16.54
C LYS A 508 -25.74 -2.78 17.29
N ALA A 509 -26.50 -1.74 16.98
CA ALA A 509 -26.40 -0.47 17.66
C ALA A 509 -27.67 -0.21 18.46
N SER A 510 -27.56 0.47 19.59
CA SER A 510 -28.70 0.92 20.37
C SER A 510 -28.54 2.36 20.81
N SER A 511 -29.63 3.13 20.73
CA SER A 511 -29.68 4.52 21.16
C SER A 511 -31.09 4.86 21.61
N HIS A 512 -31.22 5.51 22.77
CA HIS A 512 -32.49 5.92 23.38
C HIS A 512 -33.60 4.84 23.38
N GLY A 513 -33.22 3.57 23.57
CA GLY A 513 -34.15 2.43 23.58
C GLY A 513 -34.52 1.86 22.20
N THR A 514 -34.06 2.47 21.11
CA THR A 514 -34.22 1.94 19.75
C THR A 514 -33.03 1.05 19.38
N VAL A 515 -33.31 -0.10 18.77
CA VAL A 515 -32.31 -1.09 18.38
C VAL A 515 -32.19 -1.15 16.86
N TYR A 516 -30.96 -1.07 16.38
CA TYR A 516 -30.60 -1.12 14.97
C TYR A 516 -29.73 -2.35 14.71
N GLN A 517 -29.97 -3.02 13.59
CA GLN A 517 -29.14 -4.12 13.10
C GLN A 517 -28.60 -3.79 11.71
N LEU A 518 -27.31 -3.93 11.51
CA LEU A 518 -26.69 -3.70 10.21
C LEU A 518 -27.12 -4.79 9.23
N LEU A 519 -27.67 -4.38 8.09
CA LEU A 519 -28.00 -5.26 6.98
C LEU A 519 -26.89 -5.22 5.93
N PRO A 520 -26.45 -6.38 5.43
CA PRO A 520 -25.38 -6.40 4.45
C PRO A 520 -25.86 -6.01 3.04
N PRO A 521 -25.02 -5.31 2.25
CA PRO A 521 -25.39 -4.83 0.91
C PRO A 521 -25.86 -5.93 -0.05
N ARG A 522 -25.38 -7.17 0.09
CA ARG A 522 -25.74 -8.29 -0.80
C ARG A 522 -27.24 -8.58 -0.84
N LEU A 523 -27.99 -8.24 0.21
CA LEU A 523 -29.44 -8.43 0.26
C LEU A 523 -30.17 -7.56 -0.77
N PHE A 524 -29.54 -6.47 -1.21
CA PHE A 524 -30.10 -5.47 -2.11
C PHE A 524 -29.48 -5.53 -3.52
N SER A 525 -28.32 -6.15 -3.68
CA SER A 525 -27.65 -6.34 -4.97
C SER A 525 -28.59 -6.98 -6.01
N GLY A 526 -28.66 -6.39 -7.21
CA GLY A 526 -29.54 -6.82 -8.30
C GLY A 526 -31.03 -6.52 -8.10
N ARG A 527 -31.46 -6.03 -6.92
CA ARG A 527 -32.85 -5.65 -6.63
C ARG A 527 -33.05 -4.13 -6.60
N LEU A 528 -32.03 -3.41 -6.15
CA LEU A 528 -31.99 -1.94 -6.11
C LEU A 528 -30.85 -1.41 -7.00
N PRO A 529 -30.95 -0.17 -7.50
CA PRO A 529 -29.87 0.46 -8.24
C PRO A 529 -28.60 0.53 -7.40
N GLU A 530 -27.44 0.41 -8.06
CA GLU A 530 -26.15 0.23 -7.40
C GLU A 530 -25.80 1.37 -6.44
N ALA A 531 -26.24 2.61 -6.73
CA ALA A 531 -26.05 3.74 -5.83
C ALA A 531 -26.77 3.58 -4.48
N PHE A 532 -27.94 2.95 -4.44
CA PHE A 532 -28.65 2.68 -3.19
C PHE A 532 -28.01 1.55 -2.38
N VAL A 533 -27.23 0.69 -3.04
CA VAL A 533 -26.50 -0.43 -2.41
C VAL A 533 -25.12 -0.01 -1.94
N GLN A 534 -24.38 0.79 -2.72
CA GLN A 534 -22.98 1.12 -2.41
C GLN A 534 -22.79 2.45 -1.68
N ARG A 535 -23.68 3.43 -1.88
CA ARG A 535 -23.53 4.76 -1.26
C ARG A 535 -24.29 4.91 0.05
N HIS A 536 -24.90 3.83 0.53
CA HIS A 536 -25.66 3.82 1.77
C HIS A 536 -25.26 2.65 2.66
N VAL A 537 -25.29 2.90 3.97
CA VAL A 537 -25.29 1.89 5.03
C VAL A 537 -26.74 1.57 5.36
N HIS A 538 -27.08 0.28 5.40
CA HIS A 538 -28.44 -0.19 5.60
C HIS A 538 -28.64 -0.62 7.05
N TRP A 539 -29.45 0.13 7.79
CA TRP A 539 -29.80 -0.20 9.18
C TRP A 539 -31.23 -0.71 9.24
N TYR A 540 -31.43 -1.90 9.80
CA TYR A 540 -32.75 -2.38 10.16
C TYR A 540 -33.12 -1.84 11.53
N ASN A 541 -34.05 -0.89 11.57
CA ASN A 541 -34.66 -0.41 12.80
C ASN A 541 -35.72 -1.43 13.24
N VAL A 542 -35.39 -2.14 14.32
CA VAL A 542 -36.20 -3.25 14.84
C VAL A 542 -37.51 -2.74 15.44
N THR A 543 -37.49 -1.55 16.06
CA THR A 543 -38.64 -0.95 16.73
C THR A 543 -39.72 -0.55 15.72
N ASP A 544 -39.33 0.14 14.65
CA ASP A 544 -40.27 0.65 13.65
C ASP A 544 -40.50 -0.33 12.49
N ASN A 545 -39.75 -1.44 12.45
CA ASN A 545 -39.78 -2.46 11.39
C ASN A 545 -39.54 -1.87 9.99
N VAL A 546 -38.50 -1.02 9.87
CA VAL A 546 -38.11 -0.36 8.62
C VAL A 546 -36.61 -0.55 8.35
N VAL A 547 -36.22 -0.53 7.08
CA VAL A 547 -34.79 -0.43 6.72
C VAL A 547 -34.48 1.02 6.36
N GLU A 548 -33.52 1.58 7.08
CA GLU A 548 -32.99 2.92 6.94
C GLU A 548 -31.76 2.91 6.04
N PHE A 549 -31.78 3.75 5.01
CA PHE A 549 -30.65 3.96 4.11
C PHE A 549 -29.96 5.24 4.56
N ARG A 550 -28.86 5.09 5.30
CA ARG A 550 -28.04 6.21 5.78
C ARG A 550 -26.85 6.41 4.86
N SER A 551 -26.40 7.64 4.65
CA SER A 551 -25.29 7.92 3.72
C SER A 551 -24.00 7.25 4.20
N ILE A 552 -23.19 6.71 3.28
CA ILE A 552 -21.85 6.18 3.63
C ILE A 552 -20.94 7.23 4.26
N ASN A 553 -21.13 8.51 3.90
CA ASN A 553 -20.39 9.62 4.48
C ASN A 553 -20.88 9.96 5.89
N HIS A 554 -22.08 9.53 6.27
CA HIS A 554 -22.73 9.88 7.53
C HIS A 554 -23.54 8.68 8.03
N PRO A 555 -22.87 7.56 8.39
CA PRO A 555 -23.53 6.28 8.58
C PRO A 555 -24.40 6.20 9.85
N TRP A 556 -24.22 7.16 10.76
CA TRP A 556 -24.92 7.26 12.05
C TRP A 556 -25.93 8.42 12.10
N ASP A 557 -26.03 9.25 11.05
CA ASP A 557 -26.98 10.36 10.98
C ASP A 557 -28.37 9.87 10.51
N ASP A 558 -29.32 10.79 10.32
CA ASP A 558 -30.68 10.47 9.88
C ASP A 558 -30.75 9.81 8.49
N PRO A 559 -31.72 8.91 8.25
CA PRO A 559 -31.87 8.21 6.97
C PRO A 559 -32.32 9.13 5.84
N SER A 560 -31.73 8.96 4.66
CA SER A 560 -32.16 9.63 3.43
C SER A 560 -33.33 8.92 2.76
N TRP A 561 -33.40 7.59 2.86
CA TRP A 561 -34.50 6.79 2.33
C TRP A 561 -34.91 5.72 3.33
N THR A 562 -36.20 5.34 3.33
CA THR A 562 -36.72 4.27 4.19
C THR A 562 -37.46 3.23 3.37
N LEU A 563 -37.10 1.96 3.57
CA LEU A 563 -37.79 0.81 3.01
C LEU A 563 -38.81 0.33 4.04
N ARG A 564 -40.10 0.45 3.68
CA ARG A 564 -41.22 0.08 4.54
C ARG A 564 -42.03 -1.04 3.90
N ARG A 565 -42.55 -1.94 4.73
CA ARG A 565 -43.48 -2.97 4.28
C ARG A 565 -44.86 -2.34 4.07
N VAL A 566 -45.42 -2.50 2.88
CA VAL A 566 -46.76 -1.95 2.53
C VAL A 566 -47.82 -3.06 2.49
N SER A 567 -47.42 -4.29 2.16
CA SER A 567 -48.27 -5.47 2.24
C SER A 567 -47.45 -6.70 2.66
N GLN A 568 -48.08 -7.86 2.82
CA GLN A 568 -47.37 -9.10 3.17
C GLN A 568 -46.25 -9.46 2.18
N SER A 569 -46.40 -9.11 0.91
CA SER A 569 -45.45 -9.42 -0.17
C SER A 569 -44.78 -8.20 -0.81
N ALA A 570 -45.14 -6.98 -0.42
CA ALA A 570 -44.64 -5.76 -1.05
C ALA A 570 -43.90 -4.84 -0.08
N TRP A 571 -42.71 -4.42 -0.51
CA TRP A 571 -41.90 -3.40 0.12
C TRP A 571 -41.87 -2.14 -0.75
N ARG A 572 -41.77 -0.98 -0.11
CA ARG A 572 -41.70 0.32 -0.79
C ARG A 572 -40.55 1.12 -0.22
N LEU A 573 -39.62 1.51 -1.09
CA LEU A 573 -38.53 2.42 -0.75
C LEU A 573 -38.99 3.84 -1.05
N GLY A 574 -39.03 4.71 -0.04
CA GLY A 574 -39.52 6.07 -0.18
C GLY A 574 -38.78 7.11 0.64
N ASN A 575 -38.87 8.35 0.17
CA ASN A 575 -38.34 9.55 0.80
C ASN A 575 -39.27 10.72 0.47
N ASN A 576 -39.91 11.35 1.48
CA ASN A 576 -40.67 12.60 1.33
C ASN A 576 -41.61 12.66 0.10
N GLY A 577 -42.41 11.60 -0.10
CA GLY A 577 -43.35 11.52 -1.23
C GLY A 577 -42.74 11.13 -2.58
N LYS A 578 -41.46 10.74 -2.61
CA LYS A 578 -40.79 10.08 -3.73
C LYS A 578 -40.66 8.59 -3.46
N PHE A 579 -40.86 7.77 -4.49
CA PHE A 579 -40.80 6.31 -4.39
C PHE A 579 -39.90 5.74 -5.47
N LEU A 580 -38.99 4.85 -5.10
CA LEU A 580 -38.17 4.16 -6.08
C LEU A 580 -39.00 3.07 -6.78
N VAL A 581 -39.01 3.10 -8.11
CA VAL A 581 -39.63 2.07 -8.94
C VAL A 581 -38.67 0.87 -9.00
N GLY A 582 -39.17 -0.32 -8.68
CA GLY A 582 -38.35 -1.53 -8.64
C GLY A 582 -37.75 -1.87 -10.02
N MET A 583 -36.48 -2.30 -10.03
CA MET A 583 -35.75 -2.59 -11.26
C MET A 583 -36.38 -3.69 -12.11
N ALA A 584 -37.06 -4.67 -11.49
CA ALA A 584 -37.76 -5.74 -12.20
C ALA A 584 -39.11 -5.32 -12.79
N SER A 585 -39.53 -4.06 -12.62
CA SER A 585 -40.81 -3.57 -13.16
C SER A 585 -40.74 -3.34 -14.67
N LEU A 586 -41.89 -3.44 -15.34
CA LEU A 586 -42.00 -3.13 -16.77
C LEU A 586 -41.55 -1.71 -17.09
N THR A 587 -41.87 -0.73 -16.24
CA THR A 587 -41.47 0.66 -16.41
C THR A 587 -39.95 0.81 -16.37
N ALA A 588 -39.29 0.23 -15.37
CA ALA A 588 -37.83 0.30 -15.25
C ALA A 588 -37.13 -0.39 -16.43
N ASN A 589 -37.62 -1.56 -16.86
CA ASN A 589 -37.10 -2.26 -18.03
C ASN A 589 -37.24 -1.43 -19.31
N LYS A 590 -38.38 -0.75 -19.51
CA LYS A 590 -38.57 0.11 -20.68
C LYS A 590 -37.63 1.33 -20.67
N MET A 591 -37.43 1.95 -19.51
CA MET A 591 -36.46 3.04 -19.37
C MET A 591 -35.03 2.55 -19.63
N ALA A 592 -34.71 1.34 -19.15
CA ALA A 592 -33.42 0.72 -19.40
C ALA A 592 -33.17 0.42 -20.87
N GLU A 593 -34.17 -0.06 -21.62
CA GLU A 593 -34.07 -0.25 -23.08
C GLU A 593 -33.78 1.07 -23.82
N ILE A 594 -34.47 2.15 -23.47
CA ILE A 594 -34.31 3.47 -24.10
C ILE A 594 -32.90 4.03 -23.85
N LEU A 595 -32.40 3.88 -22.63
CA LEU A 595 -31.13 4.45 -22.19
C LEU A 595 -29.95 3.49 -22.32
N GLN A 596 -30.19 2.26 -22.78
CA GLN A 596 -29.19 1.21 -23.00
C GLN A 596 -27.96 1.71 -23.77
N PRO A 597 -28.07 2.59 -24.81
CA PRO A 597 -26.90 3.08 -25.52
C PRO A 597 -25.91 3.88 -24.66
N LEU A 598 -26.36 4.43 -23.54
CA LEU A 598 -25.56 5.30 -22.68
C LEU A 598 -25.18 4.64 -21.35
N VAL A 599 -26.04 3.78 -20.79
CA VAL A 599 -25.88 3.30 -19.42
C VAL A 599 -26.48 1.92 -19.22
N ASP A 600 -25.97 1.19 -18.22
CA ASP A 600 -26.53 -0.10 -17.80
C ASP A 600 -27.68 0.05 -16.80
N PRO A 601 -28.64 -0.90 -16.75
CA PRO A 601 -29.87 -0.78 -15.96
C PRO A 601 -29.64 -0.49 -14.47
N GLN A 602 -28.54 -1.00 -13.90
CA GLN A 602 -28.20 -0.84 -12.48
C GLN A 602 -27.84 0.60 -12.05
N HIS A 603 -27.57 1.48 -13.01
CA HIS A 603 -27.25 2.89 -12.75
C HIS A 603 -28.42 3.84 -13.07
N ILE A 604 -29.59 3.30 -13.42
CA ILE A 604 -30.78 4.09 -13.76
C ILE A 604 -31.71 4.13 -12.55
N HIS A 605 -32.03 5.33 -12.08
CA HIS A 605 -32.94 5.55 -10.97
C HIS A 605 -34.28 6.02 -11.50
N CYS A 606 -35.29 5.15 -11.43
CA CYS A 606 -36.67 5.51 -11.74
C CYS A 606 -37.39 5.90 -10.45
N ILE A 607 -37.69 7.18 -10.27
CA ILE A 607 -38.29 7.74 -9.05
C ILE A 607 -39.68 8.29 -9.38
N LEU A 608 -40.72 7.66 -8.82
CA LEU A 608 -42.10 8.07 -8.97
C LEU A 608 -42.47 9.03 -7.84
N GLN A 609 -42.90 10.24 -8.19
CA GLN A 609 -43.47 11.19 -7.24
C GLN A 609 -44.96 10.89 -6.98
N GLN A 610 -45.47 11.31 -5.81
CA GLN A 610 -46.90 11.21 -5.48
C GLN A 610 -47.85 11.83 -6.52
N SER A 611 -47.38 12.84 -7.28
CA SER A 611 -48.13 13.47 -8.38
C SER A 611 -48.34 12.55 -9.60
N GLY A 612 -47.67 11.40 -9.66
CA GLY A 612 -47.63 10.52 -10.84
C GLY A 612 -46.56 10.91 -11.87
N HIS A 613 -45.73 11.90 -11.55
CA HIS A 613 -44.55 12.29 -12.34
C HIS A 613 -43.40 11.31 -12.10
N LEU A 614 -42.83 10.75 -13.18
CA LEU A 614 -41.69 9.85 -13.12
C LEU A 614 -40.41 10.63 -13.43
N GLU A 615 -39.51 10.73 -12.46
CA GLU A 615 -38.13 11.19 -12.65
C GLU A 615 -37.24 9.99 -13.00
N VAL A 616 -36.42 10.11 -14.03
CA VAL A 616 -35.44 9.09 -14.43
C VAL A 616 -34.06 9.73 -14.35
N GLU A 617 -33.35 9.45 -13.26
CA GLU A 617 -32.02 9.99 -13.00
C GLU A 617 -30.96 8.96 -13.39
N VAL A 618 -29.89 9.41 -14.04
CA VAL A 618 -28.72 8.60 -14.37
C VAL A 618 -27.48 9.28 -13.79
N PRO A 619 -27.20 9.09 -12.48
CA PRO A 619 -26.18 9.87 -11.79
C PRO A 619 -24.76 9.64 -12.32
N SER A 620 -24.46 8.46 -12.88
CA SER A 620 -23.13 8.10 -13.40
C SER A 620 -22.69 9.01 -14.55
N ILE A 621 -23.62 9.44 -15.40
CA ILE A 621 -23.37 10.31 -16.56
C ILE A 621 -24.05 11.68 -16.44
N ARG A 622 -24.60 12.00 -15.26
CA ARG A 622 -25.26 13.27 -14.93
C ARG A 622 -26.38 13.67 -15.91
N LEU A 623 -27.18 12.70 -16.34
CA LEU A 623 -28.35 12.93 -17.16
C LEU A 623 -29.64 12.69 -16.37
N ASN A 624 -30.63 13.52 -16.62
CA ASN A 624 -31.91 13.53 -15.95
C ASN A 624 -33.02 13.64 -16.99
N PHE A 625 -33.96 12.72 -16.93
CA PHE A 625 -35.14 12.69 -17.74
C PHE A 625 -36.39 12.66 -16.86
N PHE A 626 -37.53 12.94 -17.46
CA PHE A 626 -38.81 12.82 -16.79
C PHE A 626 -39.92 12.45 -17.76
N LEU A 627 -40.93 11.80 -17.22
CA LEU A 627 -42.15 11.42 -17.92
C LEU A 627 -43.35 11.95 -17.14
N GLU A 628 -44.10 12.84 -17.77
CA GLU A 628 -45.36 13.35 -17.23
C GLU A 628 -46.47 12.32 -17.38
N ARG A 629 -47.41 12.29 -16.43
CA ARG A 629 -48.52 11.35 -16.44
C ARG A 629 -49.35 11.51 -17.72
N GLY A 630 -49.52 10.41 -18.47
CA GLY A 630 -50.31 10.38 -19.70
C GLY A 630 -49.59 10.87 -20.96
N GLN A 631 -48.33 11.33 -20.86
CA GLN A 631 -47.53 11.72 -22.01
C GLN A 631 -46.69 10.53 -22.51
N PRO A 632 -46.52 10.34 -23.83
CA PRO A 632 -45.74 9.23 -24.38
C PRO A 632 -44.24 9.54 -24.53
N HIS A 633 -43.81 10.76 -24.26
CA HIS A 633 -42.46 11.24 -24.56
C HIS A 633 -41.61 11.39 -23.30
N LEU A 634 -40.46 10.69 -23.26
CA LEU A 634 -39.45 10.88 -22.22
C LEU A 634 -38.70 12.19 -22.47
N ARG A 635 -38.90 13.19 -21.61
CA ARG A 635 -38.35 14.54 -21.76
C ARG A 635 -37.04 14.67 -21.02
N SER A 636 -36.08 15.42 -21.57
CA SER A 636 -34.84 15.74 -20.87
C SER A 636 -35.06 16.94 -19.94
N ARG A 637 -34.52 16.84 -18.73
CA ARG A 637 -34.47 17.95 -17.77
C ARG A 637 -33.26 18.86 -18.02
N ASP A 638 -32.14 18.27 -18.42
CA ASP A 638 -30.88 19.00 -18.67
C ASP A 638 -30.97 19.80 -19.98
N PHE A 639 -31.64 19.25 -21.00
CA PHE A 639 -31.86 19.90 -22.30
C PHE A 639 -33.33 20.30 -22.45
N ARG A 640 -33.66 21.49 -21.93
CA ARG A 640 -35.06 21.97 -21.87
C ARG A 640 -35.73 21.98 -23.24
N GLY A 641 -36.94 21.42 -23.30
CA GLY A 641 -37.74 21.35 -24.51
C GLY A 641 -37.42 20.16 -25.42
N MET A 642 -36.40 19.37 -25.10
CA MET A 642 -36.01 18.16 -25.84
C MET A 642 -36.65 16.91 -25.23
N SER A 643 -37.03 15.96 -26.08
CA SER A 643 -37.47 14.61 -25.71
C SER A 643 -36.73 13.56 -26.51
N VAL A 644 -36.62 12.34 -26.01
CA VAL A 644 -36.01 11.23 -26.75
C VAL A 644 -36.74 11.02 -28.08
N ASP A 645 -35.98 11.05 -29.17
CA ASP A 645 -36.51 10.90 -30.53
C ASP A 645 -36.92 9.44 -30.78
N GLN A 646 -38.04 9.22 -31.46
CA GLN A 646 -38.44 7.88 -31.89
C GLN A 646 -37.54 7.40 -33.05
N MET A 647 -37.02 8.31 -33.86
CA MET A 647 -36.06 8.02 -34.91
C MET A 647 -34.64 8.15 -34.37
N GLN A 648 -33.95 7.02 -34.16
CA GLN A 648 -32.58 6.99 -33.65
C GLN A 648 -31.50 6.92 -34.76
N SER A 649 -31.86 7.19 -36.02
CA SER A 649 -30.88 7.40 -37.11
C SER A 649 -30.30 8.82 -37.05
N LEU A 650 -28.98 8.94 -37.07
CA LEU A 650 -28.26 10.21 -37.12
C LEU A 650 -27.84 10.60 -38.55
N ASP A 651 -27.87 9.65 -39.49
CA ASP A 651 -27.46 9.82 -40.89
C ASP A 651 -25.98 10.25 -41.07
N THR A 652 -25.18 10.10 -40.01
CA THR A 652 -23.70 10.15 -39.98
C THR A 652 -23.25 9.30 -38.79
N LEU A 653 -21.96 8.97 -38.71
CA LEU A 653 -21.43 8.04 -37.70
C LEU A 653 -22.17 6.70 -37.76
N VAL A 654 -22.44 6.24 -38.99
CA VAL A 654 -23.13 4.97 -39.24
C VAL A 654 -22.31 3.85 -38.61
N GLY A 655 -22.94 2.94 -37.85
CA GLY A 655 -22.23 1.91 -37.08
C GLY A 655 -21.81 2.31 -35.65
N LEU A 656 -21.96 3.58 -35.22
CA LEU A 656 -21.83 3.95 -33.80
C LEU A 656 -23.06 3.48 -33.01
N GLU A 657 -22.85 2.66 -31.99
CA GLU A 657 -23.93 2.09 -31.17
C GLU A 657 -24.33 3.01 -30.02
N ASN A 658 -23.35 3.61 -29.34
CA ASN A 658 -23.57 4.44 -28.17
C ASN A 658 -23.95 5.87 -28.57
N LYS A 659 -25.23 6.08 -28.86
CA LYS A 659 -25.81 7.41 -29.10
C LYS A 659 -27.27 7.44 -28.69
N LEU A 660 -27.75 8.61 -28.26
CA LEU A 660 -29.17 8.85 -28.00
C LEU A 660 -29.59 10.16 -28.66
N LEU A 661 -30.52 10.08 -29.62
CA LEU A 661 -31.08 11.27 -30.26
C LEU A 661 -32.23 11.85 -29.46
N LEU A 662 -32.25 13.18 -29.44
CA LEU A 662 -33.26 14.02 -28.85
C LEU A 662 -33.89 14.90 -29.94
N ARG A 663 -35.17 15.21 -29.78
CA ARG A 663 -35.95 16.06 -30.69
C ARG A 663 -36.73 17.11 -29.90
N ARG A 664 -36.85 18.31 -30.46
CA ARG A 664 -37.66 19.39 -29.87
C ARG A 664 -39.12 19.29 -30.30
N GLY A 665 -39.95 18.61 -29.51
CA GLY A 665 -41.38 18.46 -29.80
C GLY A 665 -41.62 17.89 -31.21
N THR A 666 -42.46 18.54 -32.01
CA THR A 666 -42.72 18.18 -33.42
C THR A 666 -41.78 18.87 -34.41
N SER A 667 -40.83 19.71 -33.97
CA SER A 667 -39.87 20.40 -34.83
C SER A 667 -38.92 19.43 -35.55
N THR A 668 -38.22 19.91 -36.58
CA THR A 668 -37.09 19.22 -37.21
C THR A 668 -35.77 19.41 -36.45
N GLU A 669 -35.77 20.23 -35.40
CA GLU A 669 -34.62 20.41 -34.50
C GLU A 669 -34.31 19.11 -33.75
N ARG A 670 -33.12 18.56 -34.03
CA ARG A 670 -32.59 17.33 -33.42
C ARG A 670 -31.23 17.59 -32.79
N ALA A 671 -30.93 16.84 -31.74
CA ALA A 671 -29.62 16.79 -31.13
C ALA A 671 -29.26 15.34 -30.81
N VAL A 672 -27.97 15.05 -30.68
CA VAL A 672 -27.47 13.72 -30.31
C VAL A 672 -26.62 13.82 -29.06
N LEU A 673 -26.82 12.87 -28.16
CA LEU A 673 -25.97 12.60 -27.01
C LEU A 673 -24.98 11.51 -27.38
N ILE A 674 -23.68 11.82 -27.32
CA ILE A 674 -22.60 10.87 -27.61
C ILE A 674 -21.67 10.79 -26.39
N PRO A 675 -21.47 9.59 -25.79
CA PRO A 675 -20.56 9.45 -24.67
C PRO A 675 -19.09 9.54 -25.10
N GLU A 676 -18.26 9.99 -24.18
CA GLU A 676 -16.80 10.04 -24.25
C GLU A 676 -16.22 8.95 -23.36
N GLY A 677 -15.37 8.09 -23.90
CA GLY A 677 -14.78 6.97 -23.17
C GLY A 677 -13.92 6.09 -24.06
N ASN A 678 -13.57 4.90 -23.57
CA ASN A 678 -12.81 3.92 -24.34
C ASN A 678 -13.65 3.36 -25.48
N VAL A 679 -13.36 3.85 -26.68
CA VAL A 679 -13.93 3.34 -27.92
C VAL A 679 -13.35 1.95 -28.21
N ASN A 680 -14.16 1.04 -28.70
CA ASN A 680 -13.80 -0.28 -29.21
C ASN A 680 -14.53 -0.47 -30.54
N TYR A 681 -13.99 -1.33 -31.40
CA TYR A 681 -14.56 -1.54 -32.72
C TYR A 681 -14.32 -2.96 -33.21
N GLU A 682 -15.25 -3.42 -34.03
CA GLU A 682 -15.18 -4.71 -34.70
C GLU A 682 -15.69 -4.57 -36.14
N LEU A 683 -15.12 -5.35 -37.05
CA LEU A 683 -15.53 -5.37 -38.45
C LEU A 683 -16.87 -6.13 -38.56
N GLY A 684 -17.96 -5.40 -38.75
CA GLY A 684 -19.30 -5.96 -38.94
C GLY A 684 -19.65 -6.17 -40.42
N PRO A 685 -20.72 -6.91 -40.71
CA PRO A 685 -21.26 -7.01 -42.07
C PRO A 685 -21.79 -5.64 -42.53
N GLY A 686 -21.18 -5.09 -43.58
CA GLY A 686 -21.54 -3.81 -44.19
C GLY A 686 -20.85 -2.58 -43.59
N HIS A 687 -20.77 -2.48 -42.27
CA HIS A 687 -20.16 -1.33 -41.59
C HIS A 687 -19.39 -1.74 -40.33
N THR A 688 -18.30 -1.04 -40.00
CA THR A 688 -17.59 -1.18 -38.71
C THR A 688 -18.55 -0.83 -37.58
N ARG A 689 -18.70 -1.74 -36.61
CA ARG A 689 -19.46 -1.49 -35.38
C ARG A 689 -18.53 -0.84 -34.37
N VAL A 690 -18.92 0.35 -33.90
CA VAL A 690 -18.15 1.13 -32.93
C VAL A 690 -18.96 1.24 -31.65
N HIS A 691 -18.39 0.74 -30.55
CA HIS A 691 -19.00 0.80 -29.23
C HIS A 691 -18.06 1.48 -28.22
N ILE A 692 -18.63 2.15 -27.24
CA ILE A 692 -17.93 2.86 -26.17
C ILE A 692 -18.21 2.10 -24.89
N ALA A 693 -17.16 1.65 -24.21
CA ALA A 693 -17.31 0.88 -22.99
C ALA A 693 -18.00 1.74 -21.90
N LYS A 694 -19.22 1.36 -21.50
CA LYS A 694 -20.07 2.15 -20.59
C LYS A 694 -19.40 2.49 -19.26
N SER A 695 -18.63 1.56 -18.71
CA SER A 695 -17.86 1.74 -17.48
C SER A 695 -16.74 2.78 -17.59
N SER A 696 -16.30 3.11 -18.81
CA SER A 696 -15.26 4.11 -19.10
C SER A 696 -15.82 5.49 -19.48
N ILE A 697 -17.15 5.66 -19.47
CA ILE A 697 -17.77 6.92 -19.87
C ILE A 697 -17.44 7.99 -18.83
N THR A 698 -16.72 9.03 -19.26
CA THR A 698 -16.35 10.18 -18.41
C THR A 698 -17.30 11.35 -18.60
N LYS A 699 -17.84 11.50 -19.81
CA LYS A 699 -18.69 12.63 -20.21
C LYS A 699 -19.67 12.21 -21.29
N VAL A 700 -20.78 12.94 -21.42
CA VAL A 700 -21.69 12.84 -22.56
C VAL A 700 -21.74 14.20 -23.26
N HIS A 701 -21.44 14.21 -24.54
CA HIS A 701 -21.49 15.42 -25.38
C HIS A 701 -22.89 15.61 -25.95
N TYR A 702 -23.40 16.84 -25.86
CA TYR A 702 -24.59 17.27 -26.57
C TYR A 702 -24.18 17.96 -27.86
N LEU A 703 -24.68 17.47 -29.00
CA LEU A 703 -24.37 17.99 -30.31
C LEU A 703 -25.67 18.28 -31.05
N SER A 704 -25.85 19.51 -31.54
CA SER A 704 -27.00 19.84 -32.38
C SER A 704 -26.77 19.33 -33.80
N VAL A 705 -27.85 18.83 -34.43
CA VAL A 705 -27.83 18.29 -35.78
C VAL A 705 -28.30 19.37 -36.74
N ASP A 706 -27.38 19.92 -37.52
CA ASP A 706 -27.65 20.94 -38.53
C ASP A 706 -27.84 20.26 -39.89
N CYS A 707 -29.08 19.89 -40.19
CA CYS A 707 -29.44 19.25 -41.47
C CYS A 707 -29.32 20.19 -42.67
N ARG A 708 -29.26 21.52 -42.46
CA ARG A 708 -29.15 22.49 -43.57
C ARG A 708 -27.73 22.61 -44.07
N LEU A 709 -26.77 22.65 -43.15
CA LEU A 709 -25.35 22.72 -43.47
C LEU A 709 -24.65 21.35 -43.44
N GLY A 710 -25.38 20.29 -43.09
CA GLY A 710 -24.87 18.92 -43.08
C GLY A 710 -23.74 18.73 -42.06
N ARG A 711 -23.97 19.11 -40.80
CA ARG A 711 -22.92 19.07 -39.77
C ARG A 711 -23.46 18.79 -38.37
N LEU A 712 -22.58 18.27 -37.52
CA LEU A 712 -22.77 18.22 -36.07
C LEU A 712 -22.12 19.44 -35.44
N VAL A 713 -22.86 20.17 -34.60
CA VAL A 713 -22.39 21.41 -33.98
C VAL A 713 -22.28 21.23 -32.47
N ASP A 714 -21.08 21.50 -31.94
CA ASP A 714 -20.82 21.63 -30.50
C ASP A 714 -20.81 23.11 -30.11
N ASP A 715 -21.80 23.53 -29.32
CA ASP A 715 -21.95 24.92 -28.86
C ASP A 715 -20.83 25.35 -27.91
N THR A 716 -20.11 24.40 -27.28
CA THR A 716 -19.01 24.70 -26.35
C THR A 716 -17.68 24.97 -27.05
N GLY A 717 -17.55 24.58 -28.32
CA GLY A 717 -16.33 24.75 -29.11
C GLY A 717 -15.11 23.95 -28.62
N SER A 718 -15.30 22.99 -27.70
CA SER A 718 -14.22 22.23 -27.05
C SER A 718 -13.35 21.46 -28.04
N LEU A 719 -12.03 21.55 -27.89
CA LEU A 719 -11.08 20.75 -28.68
C LEU A 719 -11.29 19.25 -28.44
N GLN A 720 -11.54 18.84 -27.20
CA GLN A 720 -11.72 17.44 -26.83
C GLN A 720 -12.92 16.81 -27.55
N THR A 721 -14.07 17.50 -27.57
CA THR A 721 -15.27 17.03 -28.29
C THR A 721 -14.96 16.85 -29.79
N LYS A 722 -14.24 17.79 -30.40
CA LYS A 722 -13.90 17.73 -31.82
C LYS A 722 -12.95 16.58 -32.13
N LEU A 723 -11.92 16.37 -31.31
CA LEU A 723 -10.99 15.24 -31.47
C LEU A 723 -11.68 13.89 -31.28
N HIS A 724 -12.60 13.80 -30.32
CA HIS A 724 -13.44 12.60 -30.13
C HIS A 724 -14.31 12.34 -31.37
N LEU A 725 -14.98 13.37 -31.89
CA LEU A 725 -15.76 13.25 -33.14
C LEU A 725 -14.90 12.87 -34.34
N VAL A 726 -13.69 13.42 -34.48
CA VAL A 726 -12.72 13.02 -35.52
C VAL A 726 -12.44 11.52 -35.44
N LEU A 727 -12.16 11.01 -34.23
CA LEU A 727 -11.90 9.59 -34.01
C LEU A 727 -13.12 8.75 -34.40
N LEU A 728 -14.33 9.15 -34.00
CA LEU A 728 -15.56 8.43 -34.33
C LEU A 728 -15.86 8.43 -35.84
N HIS A 729 -15.68 9.55 -36.54
CA HIS A 729 -15.85 9.62 -38.00
C HIS A 729 -14.83 8.75 -38.73
N ALA A 730 -13.56 8.74 -38.30
CA ALA A 730 -12.56 7.83 -38.86
C ALA A 730 -12.93 6.36 -38.58
N LEU A 731 -13.40 6.10 -37.35
CA LEU A 731 -14.06 4.89 -36.84
C LEU A 731 -15.06 4.27 -37.81
N THR A 732 -15.95 5.15 -38.23
CA THR A 732 -17.17 4.85 -38.97
C THR A 732 -17.04 5.19 -40.45
N ALA A 733 -15.82 5.13 -41.01
CA ALA A 733 -15.63 5.37 -42.43
C ALA A 733 -16.11 4.19 -43.29
N SER A 734 -16.79 4.53 -44.39
CA SER A 734 -17.33 3.60 -45.39
C SER A 734 -16.95 4.06 -46.80
N SER A 735 -17.16 3.19 -47.78
CA SER A 735 -17.05 3.53 -49.21
C SER A 735 -18.10 4.55 -49.66
N LEU A 736 -19.22 4.65 -48.94
CA LEU A 736 -20.30 5.58 -49.24
C LEU A 736 -20.21 6.82 -48.33
N PRO A 737 -20.48 8.02 -48.87
CA PRO A 737 -20.61 9.23 -48.05
C PRO A 737 -21.76 9.12 -47.04
N ASP A 738 -21.56 9.69 -45.85
CA ASP A 738 -22.60 9.82 -44.84
C ASP A 738 -23.75 10.71 -45.38
N PRO A 739 -25.02 10.28 -45.31
CA PRO A 739 -26.13 11.03 -45.89
C PRO A 739 -26.30 12.46 -45.36
N LEU A 740 -25.99 12.70 -44.07
CA LEU A 740 -26.03 14.04 -43.47
C LEU A 740 -24.88 14.93 -43.96
N LEU A 741 -23.67 14.38 -44.07
CA LEU A 741 -22.45 15.18 -44.30
C LEU A 741 -22.09 15.33 -45.78
N GLY A 742 -22.56 14.42 -46.64
CA GLY A 742 -22.14 14.32 -48.04
C GLY A 742 -20.65 13.97 -48.22
N LYS A 743 -20.00 13.47 -47.16
CA LYS A 743 -18.58 13.06 -47.12
C LYS A 743 -18.45 11.71 -46.46
N THR A 744 -17.42 10.95 -46.81
CA THR A 744 -17.06 9.73 -46.07
C THR A 744 -16.55 10.08 -44.67
N GLY A 745 -16.62 9.13 -43.74
CA GLY A 745 -16.11 9.33 -42.38
C GLY A 745 -14.63 9.76 -42.35
N THR A 746 -13.79 9.19 -43.22
CA THR A 746 -12.37 9.58 -43.34
C THR A 746 -12.19 10.99 -43.89
N GLU A 747 -12.96 11.38 -44.91
CA GLU A 747 -12.96 12.74 -45.42
C GLU A 747 -13.39 13.74 -44.35
N GLN A 748 -14.46 13.45 -43.60
CA GLN A 748 -14.91 14.33 -42.53
C GLN A 748 -13.87 14.44 -41.41
N ALA A 749 -13.29 13.32 -40.97
CA ALA A 749 -12.26 13.30 -39.92
C ALA A 749 -11.04 14.12 -40.33
N LEU A 750 -10.54 13.97 -41.57
CA LEU A 750 -9.43 14.75 -42.10
C LEU A 750 -9.79 16.23 -42.27
N ALA A 751 -11.01 16.54 -42.73
CA ALA A 751 -11.48 17.91 -42.85
C ALA A 751 -11.45 18.60 -41.49
N MET A 752 -12.00 17.95 -40.44
CA MET A 752 -12.02 18.46 -39.08
C MET A 752 -10.61 18.65 -38.50
N LEU A 753 -9.68 17.70 -38.68
CA LEU A 753 -8.28 17.85 -38.24
C LEU A 753 -7.55 19.04 -38.89
N LYS A 754 -7.94 19.39 -40.12
CA LYS A 754 -7.38 20.53 -40.86
C LYS A 754 -8.06 21.86 -40.53
N GLN A 755 -9.19 21.87 -39.81
CA GLN A 755 -9.89 23.10 -39.47
C GLN A 755 -9.07 23.98 -38.52
N ALA A 756 -9.16 25.30 -38.71
CA ALA A 756 -8.56 26.28 -37.79
C ALA A 756 -9.02 26.07 -36.34
N SER A 757 -10.27 25.65 -36.13
CA SER A 757 -10.82 25.45 -34.79
C SER A 757 -10.19 24.28 -34.01
N VAL A 758 -9.51 23.33 -34.69
CA VAL A 758 -8.69 22.28 -34.09
C VAL A 758 -7.22 22.72 -33.96
N ARG A 759 -6.80 23.73 -34.72
CA ARG A 759 -5.45 24.32 -34.67
C ARG A 759 -5.32 25.48 -33.68
N SER A 760 -6.42 26.07 -33.21
CA SER A 760 -6.43 27.25 -32.31
C SER A 760 -6.48 26.89 -30.83
N PHE A 761 -5.63 25.96 -30.36
CA PHE A 761 -5.52 25.61 -28.94
C PHE A 761 -4.36 26.35 -28.26
N ALA A 762 -4.50 26.61 -26.96
CA ALA A 762 -3.43 27.19 -26.14
C ALA A 762 -2.39 26.12 -25.75
N GLN A 763 -2.84 25.03 -25.12
CA GLN A 763 -2.03 23.87 -24.77
C GLN A 763 -2.84 22.59 -24.99
N LEU A 764 -2.15 21.47 -25.24
CA LEU A 764 -2.76 20.14 -25.32
C LEU A 764 -2.79 19.50 -23.93
N SER A 765 -3.97 19.04 -23.50
CA SER A 765 -4.09 18.19 -22.31
C SER A 765 -3.62 16.76 -22.59
N GLU A 766 -3.38 15.98 -21.54
CA GLU A 766 -3.04 14.56 -21.66
C GLU A 766 -4.11 13.79 -22.46
N ASP A 767 -5.38 14.03 -22.19
CA ASP A 767 -6.51 13.44 -22.94
C ASP A 767 -6.48 13.82 -24.43
N ASN A 768 -6.16 15.08 -24.76
CA ASN A 768 -6.02 15.49 -26.16
C ASN A 768 -4.90 14.71 -26.85
N THR A 769 -3.75 14.58 -26.18
CA THR A 769 -2.60 13.84 -26.74
C THR A 769 -2.90 12.35 -26.90
N ALA A 770 -3.67 11.76 -25.98
CA ALA A 770 -4.08 10.36 -26.03
C ALA A 770 -5.00 10.09 -27.25
N ILE A 771 -6.02 10.93 -27.46
CA ILE A 771 -6.91 10.81 -28.63
C ILE A 771 -6.14 11.09 -29.93
N LEU A 772 -5.28 12.11 -29.99
CA LEU A 772 -4.45 12.40 -31.16
C LEU A 772 -3.52 11.23 -31.53
N ARG A 773 -2.88 10.60 -30.52
CA ARG A 773 -2.08 9.39 -30.71
C ARG A 773 -2.92 8.25 -31.30
N ARG A 774 -4.15 8.09 -30.80
CA ARG A 774 -5.09 7.07 -31.28
C ARG A 774 -5.52 7.33 -32.72
N ILE A 775 -5.83 8.57 -33.08
CA ILE A 775 -6.12 8.97 -34.47
C ILE A 775 -4.90 8.69 -35.37
N ALA A 776 -3.70 9.05 -34.94
CA ALA A 776 -2.48 8.78 -35.71
C ALA A 776 -2.24 7.27 -35.91
N SER A 777 -2.60 6.44 -34.92
CA SER A 777 -2.47 4.98 -35.02
C SER A 777 -3.41 4.32 -36.03
N LEU A 778 -4.44 5.03 -36.52
CA LEU A 778 -5.27 4.58 -37.63
C LEU A 778 -4.51 4.60 -38.97
N SER A 779 -3.37 5.30 -39.06
CA SER A 779 -2.51 5.24 -40.24
C SER A 779 -1.82 3.86 -40.32
N PRO A 780 -1.89 3.16 -41.46
CA PRO A 780 -1.20 1.89 -41.66
C PRO A 780 0.31 1.98 -41.41
N GLY A 781 0.86 1.03 -40.67
CA GLY A 781 2.31 0.93 -40.46
C GLY A 781 3.02 0.57 -41.77
N ARG A 782 4.13 1.24 -42.10
CA ARG A 782 4.96 0.93 -43.28
C ARG A 782 6.44 0.90 -42.92
N SER A 783 7.09 -0.22 -43.19
CA SER A 783 8.53 -0.43 -42.97
C SER A 783 9.14 -1.24 -44.12
N TYR A 784 10.46 -1.26 -44.20
CA TYR A 784 11.18 -2.17 -45.08
C TYR A 784 11.45 -3.51 -44.39
N TYR A 785 11.45 -4.58 -45.17
CA TYR A 785 11.89 -5.90 -44.72
C TYR A 785 13.00 -6.46 -45.63
N PRO A 786 14.15 -6.88 -45.06
CA PRO A 786 14.59 -6.61 -43.69
C PRO A 786 14.87 -5.10 -43.49
N THR A 787 14.83 -4.61 -42.25
CA THR A 787 14.83 -3.16 -41.93
C THR A 787 16.03 -2.37 -42.46
N HIS A 788 17.16 -3.04 -42.70
CA HIS A 788 18.39 -2.45 -43.21
C HIS A 788 18.50 -2.47 -44.75
N PHE A 789 17.55 -3.09 -45.46
CA PHE A 789 17.49 -3.16 -46.92
C PHE A 789 16.20 -2.56 -47.46
N ARG A 790 16.32 -1.65 -48.42
CA ARG A 790 15.16 -0.98 -49.05
C ARG A 790 14.57 -1.80 -50.22
N GLU A 791 14.38 -3.09 -50.03
CA GLU A 791 13.96 -4.00 -51.09
C GLU A 791 12.44 -4.29 -51.06
N VAL A 792 11.92 -4.73 -49.91
CA VAL A 792 10.51 -5.12 -49.78
C VAL A 792 9.78 -4.20 -48.81
N GLN A 793 8.60 -3.71 -49.19
CA GLN A 793 7.71 -2.98 -48.27
C GLN A 793 6.84 -3.98 -47.50
N GLN A 794 6.81 -3.84 -46.18
CA GLN A 794 5.84 -4.48 -45.31
C GLN A 794 4.79 -3.45 -44.85
N ILE A 795 3.52 -3.85 -44.90
CA ILE A 795 2.39 -3.03 -44.45
C ILE A 795 1.70 -3.74 -43.28
N ALA A 796 1.49 -3.01 -42.19
CA ALA A 796 0.66 -3.45 -41.07
C ALA A 796 -0.67 -2.70 -41.11
N TRP A 797 -1.74 -3.42 -41.48
CA TRP A 797 -3.13 -2.96 -41.35
C TRP A 797 -3.70 -3.43 -40.02
N ASP A 798 -4.71 -2.72 -39.53
CA ASP A 798 -5.59 -3.20 -38.48
C ASP A 798 -6.72 -4.03 -39.10
N ASP A 799 -6.74 -5.34 -38.82
CA ASP A 799 -7.72 -6.29 -39.37
C ASP A 799 -9.14 -6.07 -38.81
N CYS A 800 -9.28 -5.32 -37.73
CA CYS A 800 -10.58 -4.96 -37.13
C CYS A 800 -11.21 -3.72 -37.78
N LEU A 801 -10.53 -3.06 -38.72
CA LEU A 801 -10.99 -1.86 -39.39
C LEU A 801 -11.04 -2.03 -40.91
N SER A 802 -12.02 -1.35 -41.52
CA SER A 802 -12.04 -1.19 -42.97
C SER A 802 -10.79 -0.45 -43.47
N PHE A 803 -10.33 -0.78 -44.67
CA PHE A 803 -9.25 -0.04 -45.32
C PHE A 803 -9.61 1.44 -45.56
N PHE A 804 -10.91 1.77 -45.63
CA PHE A 804 -11.38 3.16 -45.73
C PHE A 804 -11.11 3.98 -44.46
N SER A 805 -11.10 3.36 -43.29
CA SER A 805 -10.80 4.00 -42.00
C SER A 805 -9.31 4.27 -41.78
N GLN A 806 -8.44 3.66 -42.59
CA GLN A 806 -7.00 3.60 -42.35
C GLN A 806 -6.22 4.44 -43.38
N HIS A 807 -6.11 5.75 -43.11
CA HIS A 807 -5.54 6.73 -44.05
C HIS A 807 -4.22 7.34 -43.57
N ASN A 808 -3.22 7.45 -44.46
CA ASN A 808 -1.87 7.96 -44.15
C ASN A 808 -1.81 9.45 -43.75
N ASP A 809 -2.84 10.23 -44.08
CA ASP A 809 -2.87 11.64 -43.71
C ASP A 809 -3.19 11.85 -42.22
N PHE A 810 -3.71 10.85 -41.49
CA PHE A 810 -3.99 11.00 -40.06
C PHE A 810 -2.71 11.26 -39.27
N VAL A 811 -1.68 10.42 -39.41
CA VAL A 811 -0.37 10.64 -38.76
C VAL A 811 0.26 11.95 -39.21
N THR A 812 0.04 12.36 -40.46
CA THR A 812 0.57 13.61 -41.03
C THR A 812 -0.09 14.84 -40.38
N CYS A 813 -1.43 14.84 -40.26
CA CYS A 813 -2.17 15.92 -39.62
C CYS A 813 -1.89 16.01 -38.12
N VAL A 814 -1.81 14.87 -37.43
CA VAL A 814 -1.49 14.81 -35.99
C VAL A 814 -0.07 15.29 -35.73
N ARG A 815 0.91 14.87 -36.54
CA ARG A 815 2.30 15.38 -36.42
C ARG A 815 2.35 16.89 -36.59
N ALA A 816 1.61 17.45 -37.55
CA ALA A 816 1.53 18.90 -37.73
C ALA A 816 0.88 19.64 -36.54
N ILE A 817 0.00 18.98 -35.79
CA ILE A 817 -0.58 19.52 -34.53
C ILE A 817 0.46 19.48 -33.41
N PHE A 818 1.19 18.37 -33.26
CA PHE A 818 2.28 18.24 -32.28
C PHE A 818 3.43 19.21 -32.57
N ASP A 819 3.84 19.37 -33.83
CA ASP A 819 4.86 20.33 -34.25
C ASP A 819 4.45 21.78 -33.92
N GLN A 820 3.16 22.08 -33.96
CA GLN A 820 2.63 23.38 -33.56
C GLN A 820 2.69 23.54 -32.03
N ALA A 821 2.28 22.51 -31.28
CA ALA A 821 2.34 22.51 -29.82
C ALA A 821 3.78 22.67 -29.30
N GLU A 822 4.75 22.01 -29.92
CA GLU A 822 6.17 22.12 -29.57
C GLU A 822 6.70 23.53 -29.88
N ARG A 823 6.31 24.11 -31.02
CA ARG A 823 6.66 25.51 -31.36
C ARG A 823 6.08 26.53 -30.37
N SER A 824 4.86 26.31 -29.87
CA SER A 824 4.22 27.19 -28.89
C SER A 824 4.71 26.97 -27.45
N ARG A 825 5.49 25.91 -27.18
CA ARG A 825 5.98 25.55 -25.84
C ARG A 825 6.73 26.68 -25.15
N VAL A 826 7.44 27.51 -25.91
CA VAL A 826 8.18 28.68 -25.41
C VAL A 826 7.28 29.68 -24.66
N LEU A 827 5.99 29.75 -25.02
CA LEU A 827 5.01 30.67 -24.41
C LEU A 827 4.50 30.21 -23.04
N TYR A 828 4.80 28.97 -22.61
CA TYR A 828 4.18 28.33 -21.46
C TYR A 828 5.20 27.62 -20.54
N GLN A 829 6.12 28.40 -19.97
CA GLN A 829 7.17 27.90 -19.08
C GLN A 829 6.57 27.28 -17.80
N GLY A 830 6.99 26.06 -17.47
CA GLY A 830 6.56 25.32 -16.26
C GLY A 830 5.50 24.23 -16.48
N SER A 831 4.90 24.13 -17.69
CA SER A 831 3.96 23.05 -18.03
C SER A 831 4.69 21.90 -18.75
N VAL A 832 4.63 20.68 -18.19
CA VAL A 832 5.29 19.47 -18.74
C VAL A 832 4.24 18.57 -19.38
N CYS A 833 3.83 18.86 -20.62
CA CYS A 833 3.06 17.91 -21.42
C CYS A 833 4.03 17.13 -22.32
N ASN A 834 4.24 15.84 -22.02
CA ASN A 834 5.13 14.99 -22.81
C ASN A 834 4.40 14.54 -24.08
N LEU A 835 4.76 15.11 -25.22
CA LEU A 835 4.24 14.70 -26.51
C LEU A 835 4.75 13.28 -26.85
N PRO A 836 3.86 12.33 -27.16
CA PRO A 836 4.28 10.98 -27.49
C PRO A 836 4.99 10.91 -28.84
N ASP A 837 5.97 10.03 -28.93
CA ASP A 837 6.54 9.67 -30.23
C ASP A 837 5.50 8.91 -31.06
N LEU A 838 5.26 9.39 -32.28
CA LEU A 838 4.39 8.75 -33.23
C LEU A 838 5.22 7.69 -33.96
N LYS A 839 4.79 6.41 -33.92
CA LYS A 839 5.46 5.29 -34.59
C LYS A 839 6.13 5.72 -35.90
N ALA A 840 7.44 5.53 -35.99
CA ALA A 840 8.22 5.93 -37.15
C ALA A 840 7.75 5.14 -38.39
N VAL A 841 6.97 5.81 -39.24
CA VAL A 841 6.69 5.35 -40.60
C VAL A 841 7.81 5.84 -41.50
N GLU A 842 8.44 4.93 -42.23
CA GLU A 842 9.48 5.26 -43.21
C GLU A 842 8.97 6.33 -44.19
N ARG A 843 9.58 7.52 -44.13
CA ARG A 843 9.09 8.71 -44.86
C ARG A 843 8.92 8.43 -46.35
N HIS A 844 9.89 7.74 -46.94
CA HIS A 844 9.87 7.36 -48.36
C HIS A 844 8.69 6.44 -48.71
N LEU A 845 8.38 5.45 -47.87
CA LEU A 845 7.27 4.52 -48.12
C LEU A 845 5.90 5.22 -48.01
N ARG A 846 5.77 6.18 -47.10
CA ARG A 846 4.58 7.02 -46.97
C ARG A 846 4.39 7.93 -48.18
N GLU A 847 5.45 8.61 -48.64
CA GLU A 847 5.41 9.47 -49.82
C GLU A 847 5.08 8.66 -51.09
N ARG A 848 5.68 7.47 -51.24
CA ARG A 848 5.36 6.54 -52.32
C ARG A 848 3.89 6.12 -52.31
N ASP A 849 3.33 5.78 -51.15
CA ASP A 849 1.93 5.42 -51.02
C ASP A 849 1.00 6.60 -51.33
N ALA A 850 1.32 7.81 -50.84
CA ALA A 850 0.54 9.01 -51.10
C ALA A 850 0.43 9.28 -52.61
N ILE A 851 1.52 9.12 -53.37
CA ILE A 851 1.53 9.24 -54.83
C ILE A 851 0.69 8.13 -55.49
N ARG A 852 0.87 6.86 -55.08
CA ARG A 852 0.17 5.73 -55.73
C ARG A 852 -1.32 5.69 -55.43
N SER A 853 -1.72 6.10 -54.24
CA SER A 853 -3.12 6.09 -53.82
C SER A 853 -3.86 7.37 -54.18
N SER A 854 -3.16 8.41 -54.66
CA SER A 854 -3.79 9.69 -55.04
C SER A 854 -4.89 9.53 -56.10
N ILE A 855 -4.77 8.53 -56.98
CA ILE A 855 -5.77 8.25 -58.04
C ILE A 855 -7.10 7.73 -57.49
N PHE A 856 -7.12 7.20 -56.27
CA PHE A 856 -8.31 6.69 -55.58
C PHE A 856 -8.85 7.69 -54.55
N ARG A 857 -8.25 8.88 -54.44
CA ARG A 857 -8.60 9.92 -53.48
C ARG A 857 -9.27 11.09 -54.17
N VAL A 858 -10.09 11.82 -53.42
CA VAL A 858 -10.76 13.04 -53.89
C VAL A 858 -9.97 14.29 -53.53
N SER A 859 -10.27 15.40 -54.21
CA SER A 859 -9.69 16.73 -53.94
C SER A 859 -9.94 17.16 -52.48
N GLY A 860 -8.92 17.69 -51.82
CA GLY A 860 -8.85 18.03 -50.40
C GLY A 860 -8.33 16.92 -49.48
N PHE A 861 -8.31 15.67 -49.98
CA PHE A 861 -8.12 14.47 -49.17
C PHE A 861 -7.05 13.52 -49.74
N GLY A 862 -6.10 14.04 -50.52
CA GLY A 862 -4.89 13.34 -50.93
C GLY A 862 -4.73 13.13 -52.44
N ALA A 863 -5.70 13.55 -53.25
CA ALA A 863 -5.56 13.58 -54.72
C ALA A 863 -4.37 14.46 -55.17
N GLU A 864 -4.04 15.48 -54.36
CA GLU A 864 -2.97 16.46 -54.60
C GLU A 864 -1.57 15.84 -54.58
N SER A 865 -1.43 14.64 -54.00
CA SER A 865 -0.15 13.92 -53.98
C SER A 865 0.19 13.28 -55.33
N HIS A 866 -0.67 13.41 -56.35
CA HIS A 866 -0.41 12.87 -57.68
C HIS A 866 0.87 13.45 -58.27
N SER A 867 1.78 12.57 -58.70
CA SER A 867 3.03 12.95 -59.33
C SER A 867 3.43 11.90 -60.36
N ARG A 868 3.84 12.36 -61.55
CA ARG A 868 4.41 11.52 -62.62
C ARG A 868 5.93 11.52 -62.63
N LYS A 869 6.57 12.20 -61.68
CA LYS A 869 8.03 12.41 -61.64
C LYS A 869 8.82 11.09 -61.52
N HIS A 870 8.20 10.06 -60.95
CA HIS A 870 8.82 8.76 -60.68
C HIS A 870 8.35 7.66 -61.64
N ASP A 871 7.55 8.02 -62.66
CA ASP A 871 7.06 7.05 -63.64
C ASP A 871 8.20 6.63 -64.58
N VAL A 872 8.24 5.34 -64.93
CA VAL A 872 9.20 4.77 -65.88
C VAL A 872 8.41 4.28 -67.09
N SER A 873 8.96 4.47 -68.30
CA SER A 873 8.37 3.91 -69.52
C SER A 873 8.24 2.40 -69.38
N HIS A 874 6.99 1.90 -69.39
CA HIS A 874 6.74 0.47 -69.29
C HIS A 874 7.21 -0.23 -70.56
N GLU A 875 8.26 -1.05 -70.44
CA GLU A 875 8.65 -1.95 -71.51
C GLU A 875 7.67 -3.12 -71.56
N ALA A 876 6.96 -3.26 -72.68
CA ALA A 876 5.98 -4.30 -72.86
C ALA A 876 6.62 -5.70 -72.73
N ARG A 877 5.91 -6.63 -72.05
CA ARG A 877 6.42 -7.96 -71.67
C ARG A 877 6.56 -8.93 -72.85
N ASP A 878 6.15 -8.54 -74.05
CA ASP A 878 5.99 -9.37 -75.24
C ASP A 878 7.19 -9.33 -76.22
N ARG A 879 8.31 -8.71 -75.85
CA ARG A 879 9.48 -8.53 -76.73
C ARG A 879 10.17 -9.82 -77.22
N ASN A 880 9.91 -10.97 -76.60
CA ASN A 880 10.56 -12.25 -76.90
C ASN A 880 9.63 -13.33 -77.50
N GLN A 881 8.50 -12.93 -78.11
CA GLN A 881 7.54 -13.90 -78.70
C GLN A 881 8.15 -14.79 -79.80
N SER A 882 9.16 -14.30 -80.53
CA SER A 882 9.87 -15.05 -81.57
C SER A 882 11.07 -15.86 -81.05
N SER A 883 11.35 -15.83 -79.75
CA SER A 883 12.44 -16.60 -79.15
C SER A 883 12.10 -18.09 -79.06
N LEU A 884 13.14 -18.93 -78.96
CA LEU A 884 12.97 -20.37 -78.74
C LEU A 884 12.12 -20.65 -77.47
N MET A 885 12.34 -19.90 -76.39
CA MET A 885 11.52 -19.98 -75.17
C MET A 885 10.07 -19.57 -75.41
N GLY A 886 9.81 -18.52 -76.19
CA GLY A 886 8.45 -18.09 -76.56
C GLY A 886 7.70 -19.17 -77.36
N SER A 887 8.39 -19.83 -78.30
CA SER A 887 7.83 -20.94 -79.07
C SER A 887 7.55 -22.18 -78.21
N GLN A 888 8.45 -22.53 -77.28
CA GLN A 888 8.28 -23.66 -76.37
C GLN A 888 7.14 -23.42 -75.38
N ALA A 889 7.02 -22.21 -74.84
CA ALA A 889 5.90 -21.81 -73.97
C ALA A 889 4.55 -21.92 -74.71
N ARG A 890 4.49 -21.50 -75.99
CA ARG A 890 3.30 -21.64 -76.84
C ARG A 890 2.94 -23.11 -77.12
N ILE A 891 3.94 -23.96 -77.37
CA ILE A 891 3.73 -25.41 -77.57
C ILE A 891 3.21 -26.06 -76.27
N LEU A 892 3.81 -25.72 -75.13
CA LEU A 892 3.38 -26.20 -73.81
C LEU A 892 1.97 -25.74 -73.46
N SER A 893 1.64 -24.46 -73.68
CA SER A 893 0.29 -23.95 -73.42
C SER A 893 -0.74 -24.60 -74.36
N GLY A 894 -0.36 -24.90 -75.60
CA GLY A 894 -1.21 -25.63 -76.55
C GLY A 894 -1.44 -27.10 -76.15
N LEU A 895 -0.42 -27.77 -75.60
CA LEU A 895 -0.53 -29.13 -75.07
C LEU A 895 -1.46 -29.22 -73.86
N VAL A 896 -1.37 -28.24 -72.95
CA VAL A 896 -2.24 -28.16 -71.77
C VAL A 896 -3.68 -27.78 -72.15
N GLY A 897 -3.84 -26.83 -73.08
CA GLY A 897 -5.16 -26.34 -73.49
C GLY A 897 -5.99 -27.32 -74.33
N ASN A 898 -5.36 -28.16 -75.16
CA ASN A 898 -6.06 -29.06 -76.09
C ASN A 898 -6.15 -30.53 -75.62
N GLY A 899 -5.66 -30.88 -74.43
CA GLY A 899 -5.93 -32.17 -73.77
C GLY A 899 -5.54 -33.44 -74.53
N LYS A 900 -4.56 -33.39 -75.47
CA LYS A 900 -4.05 -34.56 -76.19
C LYS A 900 -2.60 -34.84 -75.82
N GLY A 901 -2.37 -35.95 -75.11
CA GLY A 901 -1.07 -36.38 -74.57
C GLY A 901 -0.12 -37.06 -75.56
N ALA A 902 0.03 -36.53 -76.78
CA ALA A 902 1.07 -37.01 -77.69
C ALA A 902 1.88 -35.82 -78.22
N ARG A 903 3.20 -35.82 -77.99
CA ARG A 903 4.11 -34.92 -78.71
C ARG A 903 3.85 -35.13 -80.22
N GLN A 904 3.58 -34.06 -80.96
CA GLN A 904 3.73 -34.14 -82.41
C GLN A 904 5.22 -34.41 -82.69
N TYR A 905 5.53 -35.61 -83.18
CA TYR A 905 6.86 -35.97 -83.63
C TYR A 905 7.20 -35.09 -84.82
N VAL A 906 8.34 -34.39 -84.77
CA VAL A 906 8.86 -33.68 -85.94
C VAL A 906 9.46 -34.75 -86.86
N CYS A 907 8.78 -35.04 -87.97
CA CYS A 907 9.33 -35.92 -89.00
C CYS A 907 10.63 -35.29 -89.53
N PRO A 908 11.72 -36.06 -89.73
CA PRO A 908 12.91 -35.55 -90.40
C PRO A 908 12.50 -34.95 -91.74
N THR A 909 13.06 -33.80 -92.07
CA THR A 909 12.86 -33.20 -93.39
C THR A 909 13.47 -34.12 -94.47
N PRO A 910 12.98 -34.08 -95.72
CA PRO A 910 13.51 -34.95 -96.77
C PRO A 910 15.02 -34.79 -97.00
N ALA A 911 15.56 -33.59 -96.73
CA ALA A 911 17.00 -33.32 -96.80
C ALA A 911 17.80 -34.07 -95.72
N GLU A 912 17.31 -34.09 -94.48
CA GLU A 912 17.95 -34.83 -93.38
C GLU A 912 17.88 -36.34 -93.59
N LEU A 913 16.81 -36.84 -94.22
CA LEU A 913 16.66 -38.25 -94.53
C LEU A 913 17.60 -38.68 -95.66
N TRP A 914 17.74 -37.86 -96.70
CA TRP A 914 18.70 -38.08 -97.79
C TRP A 914 20.16 -38.04 -97.33
N GLU A 915 20.51 -37.10 -96.45
CA GLU A 915 21.84 -37.02 -95.86
C GLU A 915 22.20 -38.31 -95.11
N ARG A 916 21.25 -38.93 -94.43
CA ARG A 916 21.48 -40.19 -93.70
C ARG A 916 21.56 -41.40 -94.63
N VAL A 917 20.73 -41.47 -95.66
CA VAL A 917 20.78 -42.54 -96.66
C VAL A 917 22.10 -42.50 -97.45
N SER A 918 22.54 -41.31 -97.86
CA SER A 918 23.79 -41.13 -98.62
C SER A 918 25.06 -41.46 -97.82
N ARG A 919 25.01 -41.40 -96.49
CA ARG A 919 26.10 -41.84 -95.61
C ARG A 919 26.17 -43.36 -95.42
N SER A 920 25.14 -44.11 -95.83
CA SER A 920 25.15 -45.58 -95.71
C SER A 920 26.02 -46.23 -96.79
N LYS A 921 26.92 -47.12 -96.38
CA LYS A 921 27.82 -47.85 -97.30
C LYS A 921 27.10 -48.84 -98.23
N LYS A 922 25.86 -49.24 -97.89
CA LYS A 922 25.07 -50.22 -98.67
C LYS A 922 23.58 -50.00 -98.43
N VAL A 923 22.80 -49.96 -99.50
CA VAL A 923 21.32 -49.90 -99.46
C VAL A 923 20.79 -51.05 -100.30
N TYR A 924 19.90 -51.86 -99.72
CA TYR A 924 19.35 -53.04 -100.37
C TYR A 924 18.09 -52.69 -101.19
N GLY A 925 17.96 -53.30 -102.35
CA GLY A 925 16.79 -53.13 -103.22
C GLY A 925 15.50 -53.69 -102.60
N PRO A 926 14.32 -53.31 -103.14
CA PRO A 926 13.02 -53.64 -102.57
C PRO A 926 12.71 -55.14 -102.48
N ASN A 927 13.43 -55.98 -103.24
CA ASN A 927 13.25 -57.44 -103.28
C ASN A 927 14.15 -58.21 -102.32
N SER A 928 14.97 -57.54 -101.50
CA SER A 928 15.83 -58.23 -100.52
C SER A 928 15.00 -58.70 -99.31
N ALA A 929 15.21 -59.93 -98.84
CA ALA A 929 14.54 -60.47 -97.66
C ALA A 929 15.21 -59.94 -96.37
N ALA A 930 14.42 -59.32 -95.48
CA ALA A 930 14.86 -58.83 -94.18
C ALA A 930 14.15 -59.61 -93.06
N ALA A 931 14.88 -60.06 -92.04
CA ALA A 931 14.32 -60.82 -90.93
C ALA A 931 13.67 -59.87 -89.88
N HIS A 932 12.41 -60.13 -89.52
CA HIS A 932 11.62 -59.33 -88.56
C HIS A 932 12.31 -59.10 -87.22
N SER A 933 13.10 -60.07 -86.74
CA SER A 933 13.79 -60.01 -85.44
C SER A 933 14.93 -58.98 -85.38
N GLN A 934 15.33 -58.39 -86.50
CA GLN A 934 16.43 -57.43 -86.58
C GLN A 934 15.96 -55.97 -86.65
N ILE A 935 14.66 -55.72 -86.78
CA ILE A 935 14.08 -54.38 -86.68
C ILE A 935 13.91 -54.05 -85.20
N GLN A 936 14.63 -53.06 -84.70
CA GLN A 936 14.51 -52.66 -83.30
C GLN A 936 13.14 -51.98 -83.07
N PRO A 937 12.37 -52.38 -82.03
CA PRO A 937 11.12 -51.72 -81.69
C PRO A 937 11.39 -50.29 -81.22
N VAL A 938 10.79 -49.30 -81.91
CA VAL A 938 10.90 -47.89 -81.54
C VAL A 938 10.18 -47.65 -80.21
N THR A 939 10.94 -47.64 -79.11
CA THR A 939 10.42 -47.24 -77.80
C THR A 939 10.11 -45.75 -77.76
N GLN A 940 9.05 -45.35 -77.02
CA GLN A 940 8.51 -43.99 -76.96
C GLN A 940 9.50 -42.88 -76.52
N GLN A 941 10.72 -43.22 -76.09
CA GLN A 941 11.73 -42.27 -75.59
C GLN A 941 12.82 -41.87 -76.58
N SER A 942 12.98 -42.53 -77.74
CA SER A 942 13.94 -42.08 -78.77
C SER A 942 13.23 -41.27 -79.85
N ALA A 943 13.44 -39.96 -79.88
CA ALA A 943 12.89 -39.07 -80.90
C ALA A 943 13.60 -39.15 -82.27
N VAL A 944 14.47 -40.15 -82.49
CA VAL A 944 15.21 -40.35 -83.74
C VAL A 944 14.73 -41.65 -84.37
N LEU A 945 13.93 -41.53 -85.42
CA LEU A 945 13.18 -42.63 -86.02
C LEU A 945 13.97 -43.54 -86.97
N VAL A 946 15.24 -43.25 -87.19
CA VAL A 946 16.13 -44.10 -87.99
C VAL A 946 17.49 -44.04 -87.33
N ASN A 947 17.86 -45.09 -86.59
CA ASN A 947 19.22 -45.24 -86.08
C ASN A 947 20.12 -45.68 -87.25
N GLU A 948 21.34 -45.12 -87.31
CA GLU A 948 22.27 -45.39 -88.39
C GLU A 948 22.59 -46.89 -88.48
N GLY A 949 22.46 -47.47 -89.68
CA GLY A 949 22.82 -48.87 -89.95
C GLY A 949 21.72 -49.67 -90.63
N PHE A 950 20.98 -50.49 -89.88
CA PHE A 950 20.07 -51.49 -90.43
C PHE A 950 18.82 -50.88 -91.08
N ASP A 951 18.16 -49.94 -90.40
CA ASP A 951 16.90 -49.34 -90.85
C ASP A 951 17.09 -48.46 -92.10
N VAL A 952 18.23 -47.77 -92.20
CA VAL A 952 18.62 -46.99 -93.40
C VAL A 952 18.94 -47.92 -94.57
N ALA A 953 19.69 -49.01 -94.33
CA ALA A 953 20.12 -49.92 -95.38
C ALA A 953 18.97 -50.72 -95.99
N HIS A 954 17.91 -51.01 -95.22
CA HIS A 954 16.73 -51.78 -95.67
C HIS A 954 15.48 -50.93 -95.90
N ILE A 955 15.64 -49.60 -96.01
CA ILE A 955 14.52 -48.65 -96.08
C ILE A 955 13.56 -48.92 -97.26
N LEU A 956 14.09 -49.43 -98.37
CA LEU A 956 13.30 -49.78 -99.57
C LEU A 956 12.59 -51.14 -99.45
N SER A 957 13.10 -52.07 -98.64
CA SER A 957 12.53 -53.40 -98.40
C SER A 957 11.56 -53.46 -97.21
N LEU A 958 11.50 -52.41 -96.38
CA LEU A 958 10.63 -52.31 -95.20
C LEU A 958 9.14 -52.51 -95.50
N HIS A 959 8.69 -52.14 -96.70
CA HIS A 959 7.29 -52.32 -97.11
C HIS A 959 6.83 -53.79 -97.10
N ARG A 960 7.73 -54.76 -97.33
CA ARG A 960 7.41 -56.19 -97.26
C ARG A 960 7.26 -56.70 -95.84
N VAL A 961 8.17 -56.30 -94.96
CA VAL A 961 8.08 -56.62 -93.53
C VAL A 961 6.77 -56.08 -92.95
N LEU A 962 6.41 -54.84 -93.29
CA LEU A 962 5.16 -54.23 -92.82
C LEU A 962 3.90 -54.90 -93.39
N SER A 963 3.94 -55.41 -94.63
CA SER A 963 2.79 -56.10 -95.25
C SER A 963 2.65 -57.57 -94.81
N GLU A 964 3.71 -58.22 -94.35
CA GLU A 964 3.64 -59.56 -93.73
C GLU A 964 3.08 -59.50 -92.30
N ILE A 965 3.37 -58.43 -91.55
CA ILE A 965 2.83 -58.21 -90.18
C ILE A 965 1.30 -58.05 -90.21
N ASP A 966 0.75 -57.45 -91.26
CA ASP A 966 -0.68 -57.19 -91.42
C ASP A 966 -1.49 -58.45 -91.81
N ARG A 967 -0.83 -59.54 -92.24
CA ARG A 967 -1.48 -60.81 -92.66
C ARG A 967 -1.64 -61.86 -91.55
N GLY A 968 -1.45 -61.48 -90.29
CA GLY A 968 -2.05 -62.18 -89.13
C GLY A 968 -1.30 -63.42 -88.63
N GLY A 969 -0.09 -63.25 -88.10
CA GLY A 969 0.62 -64.41 -87.52
C GLY A 969 1.87 -64.16 -86.69
N VAL A 970 2.01 -63.08 -85.90
CA VAL A 970 3.01 -63.00 -84.81
C VAL A 970 2.52 -62.08 -83.68
N THR A 971 2.64 -62.54 -82.44
CA THR A 971 2.18 -61.87 -81.20
C THR A 971 3.16 -60.78 -80.70
N GLY A 972 3.21 -59.65 -81.40
CA GLY A 972 3.85 -58.42 -80.92
C GLY A 972 3.15 -57.19 -81.50
N SER A 973 2.43 -56.42 -80.67
CA SER A 973 1.61 -55.29 -81.14
C SER A 973 2.48 -54.12 -81.62
N VAL A 974 2.58 -53.92 -82.94
CA VAL A 974 3.00 -52.61 -83.51
C VAL A 974 1.80 -51.67 -83.40
N SER A 975 1.96 -50.47 -82.86
CA SER A 975 0.82 -49.55 -82.69
C SER A 975 0.42 -48.90 -84.02
N ASN A 976 -0.88 -48.57 -84.18
CA ASN A 976 -1.37 -47.84 -85.37
C ASN A 976 -0.64 -46.50 -85.61
N GLN A 977 -0.09 -45.89 -84.56
CA GLN A 977 0.74 -44.68 -84.67
C GLN A 977 2.13 -44.96 -85.27
N GLN A 978 2.75 -46.10 -84.96
CA GLN A 978 4.03 -46.51 -85.53
C GLN A 978 3.88 -46.84 -87.02
N LEU A 979 2.79 -47.51 -87.41
CA LEU A 979 2.44 -47.77 -88.82
C LEU A 979 2.22 -46.46 -89.61
N MET A 980 1.45 -45.52 -89.07
CA MET A 980 1.21 -44.22 -89.71
C MET A 980 2.49 -43.38 -89.88
N MET A 981 3.43 -43.47 -88.94
CA MET A 981 4.74 -42.82 -89.04
C MET A 981 5.63 -43.41 -90.14
N TRP A 982 5.68 -44.74 -90.28
CA TRP A 982 6.40 -45.38 -91.38
C TRP A 982 5.79 -45.07 -92.75
N TYR A 983 4.45 -45.05 -92.84
CA TYR A 983 3.74 -44.60 -94.05
C TYR A 983 4.09 -43.16 -94.41
N HIS A 984 4.21 -42.25 -93.44
CA HIS A 984 4.61 -40.86 -93.68
C HIS A 984 6.06 -40.72 -94.15
N ILE A 985 6.99 -41.53 -93.64
CA ILE A 985 8.39 -41.57 -94.09
C ILE A 985 8.46 -42.13 -95.52
N LEU A 986 7.73 -43.19 -95.85
CA LEU A 986 7.62 -43.74 -97.20
C LEU A 986 7.01 -42.74 -98.19
N LEU A 987 5.95 -42.02 -97.80
CA LEU A 987 5.34 -40.93 -98.60
C LEU A 987 6.29 -39.73 -98.78
N SER A 988 7.20 -39.50 -97.84
CA SER A 988 8.22 -38.44 -97.95
C SER A 988 9.36 -38.87 -98.87
N CYS A 989 9.68 -40.16 -98.92
CA CYS A 989 10.63 -40.76 -99.89
C CYS A 989 10.04 -40.87 -101.30
N SER A 990 8.73 -41.09 -101.45
CA SER A 990 8.06 -41.18 -102.76
C SER A 990 7.99 -39.85 -103.52
N LYS A 991 8.37 -38.73 -102.88
CA LYS A 991 8.58 -37.42 -103.54
C LYS A 991 9.97 -37.27 -104.17
N TRP A 992 10.84 -38.27 -104.06
CA TRP A 992 12.18 -38.33 -104.65
C TRP A 992 12.28 -39.29 -105.87
N VAL A 993 11.14 -39.66 -106.45
CA VAL A 993 11.05 -40.25 -107.79
C VAL A 993 10.46 -39.22 -108.75
#